data_AF-A0A926BH59-F1
#
_entry.id   AF-A0A926BH59-F1
#
_cell.length_a   1.000
_cell.length_b   1.000
_cell.length_c   1.000
_cell.angle_alpha   90.00
_cell.angle_beta   90.00
_cell.angle_gamma   90.00
#
_symmetry.space_group_name_H-M   'P 1'
#
loop_
_entity.id
_entity.type
_entity.pdbx_description
1 polymer ?
#
loop_
_entity_poly.entity_id
_entity_poly.type
_entity_poly.pdbx_seq_one_letter_code
_entity_poly.pdbx_strand_id
1 'polypeptide(L)'
;MEGGASNEVRIGVLGCGNIARSVHLPILANIPGVRVVALADADENNRSQAASMAPSAATYSDFSEAVLDAKVDAVIIALPTGLHARAACAAFAANKHVYLEKPLATSPEEGEQVLKAWHDAPGCVGMIGFNYRFNPLLAEARDVLKRNGVGRLTAVRSVFATPVRNTAPEWKQTRTSGGGALLDLASHHFDLLRYLTGKEIEEVSAGTTSRHGDADSAAIQIRLADGVLAQTFVSLCAADDDRWEFYGENGRLVVDRYDGVSGSEVTPARREESSIASGLQRGLRDLGRQGYRFRKRAMPGNEPSFTASLTQFVEAVRGAAKPGSYPDLRDGYRSLQLVAAAEESARHESRTVPVQSSMSDETSAKEATSLATDSLSGPQLSVVLVSPDDYATVRRTILYLQRQTVADTLEVVVVLPQRKGAGIVAEDFEPFATWQVIETGPISALAPAKVKAIHAARAPYIVEAEDHAFPEPEWAENLIAAFRAGHGGVGPSVLPGNPRSALSWTCQMLHYGPWTNPGPPREIPNIAWHNGAFRRDLLLQFDDAELCDLLSVESFLHTKLSEQGHSIYLQSTARLRHVNFSHLSIALWQGFWGGRLYGAVRARRERWSVVKKLIHALTAPLVPLVRLKRIFPMMTEAGLKDRIPQVLPTMIPCLMAHAVGEAIGYLFGAGTSEQKFMFFETRRIDLITPQDREDIEREMPFPAPIASSKPTEVVLSSGIEFSAPSRTASNRSPEGSVAIGSR
;
A
#
# COMPACT_ATOMS: atom_id res chain seq x y z
N MET A 1 -27.07 30.11 9.20
CA MET A 1 -25.82 30.19 9.98
C MET A 1 -25.75 28.92 10.81
N GLU A 2 -25.00 27.93 10.33
CA GLU A 2 -24.59 26.75 11.10
C GLU A 2 -23.06 26.76 11.13
N GLY A 3 -22.51 26.62 12.34
CA GLY A 3 -21.17 27.05 12.72
C GLY A 3 -20.04 26.30 12.02
N GLY A 4 -19.16 27.04 11.34
CA GLY A 4 -17.85 26.55 10.95
C GLY A 4 -17.00 26.34 12.18
N ALA A 5 -16.65 25.08 12.49
CA ALA A 5 -15.62 24.77 13.46
C ALA A 5 -14.34 25.56 13.12
N SER A 6 -13.78 26.28 14.09
CA SER A 6 -12.58 27.09 13.89
C SER A 6 -11.42 26.21 13.44
N ASN A 7 -10.86 26.48 12.26
CA ASN A 7 -9.70 25.79 11.67
C ASN A 7 -8.37 26.09 12.43
N GLU A 8 -8.45 26.57 13.67
CA GLU A 8 -7.31 26.95 14.51
C GLU A 8 -6.88 25.78 15.41
N VAL A 9 -5.59 25.46 15.43
CA VAL A 9 -4.99 24.42 16.28
C VAL A 9 -4.17 25.09 17.39
N ARG A 10 -4.51 24.81 18.66
CA ARG A 10 -3.84 25.41 19.82
C ARG A 10 -2.80 24.44 20.37
N ILE A 11 -1.53 24.85 20.37
CA ILE A 11 -0.39 24.00 20.65
C ILE A 11 0.28 24.39 21.97
N GLY A 12 0.56 23.39 22.81
CA GLY A 12 1.49 23.50 23.93
C GLY A 12 2.89 23.01 23.55
N VAL A 13 3.94 23.72 23.96
CA VAL A 13 5.34 23.26 23.76
C VAL A 13 5.92 22.88 25.12
N LEU A 14 6.24 21.59 25.29
CA LEU A 14 6.81 21.03 26.50
C LEU A 14 8.32 20.89 26.31
N GLY A 15 9.11 21.68 27.01
CA GLY A 15 10.54 21.87 26.81
C GLY A 15 10.81 23.11 25.96
N CYS A 16 11.34 24.16 26.60
CA CYS A 16 11.66 25.45 25.99
C CYS A 16 13.17 25.59 25.69
N GLY A 17 13.84 24.46 25.46
CA GLY A 17 15.26 24.38 25.15
C GLY A 17 15.63 24.87 23.75
N ASN A 18 16.83 24.51 23.32
CA ASN A 18 17.40 25.03 22.06
C ASN A 18 16.55 24.68 20.83
N ILE A 19 16.08 23.43 20.69
CA ILE A 19 15.27 23.02 19.53
C ILE A 19 13.93 23.75 19.47
N ALA A 20 13.26 23.93 20.61
CA ALA A 20 12.01 24.66 20.68
C ALA A 20 12.18 26.13 20.26
N ARG A 21 13.18 26.83 20.79
CA ARG A 21 13.39 28.26 20.52
C ARG A 21 13.99 28.53 19.14
N SER A 22 14.95 27.72 18.69
CA SER A 22 15.63 27.96 17.41
C SER A 22 14.88 27.41 16.19
N VAL A 23 13.98 26.43 16.38
CA VAL A 23 13.30 25.74 15.27
C VAL A 23 11.79 25.73 15.42
N HIS A 24 11.23 25.11 16.47
CA HIS A 24 9.78 24.88 16.53
C HIS A 24 8.97 26.16 16.65
N LEU A 25 9.24 27.03 17.63
CA LEU A 25 8.48 28.26 17.86
C LEU A 25 8.50 29.20 16.63
N PRO A 26 9.65 29.45 15.97
CA PRO A 26 9.66 30.22 14.72
C PRO A 26 8.81 29.60 13.61
N ILE A 27 8.80 28.27 13.47
CA ILE A 27 8.00 27.58 12.45
C ILE A 27 6.52 27.70 12.78
N LEU A 28 6.11 27.37 14.01
CA LEU A 28 4.72 27.40 14.44
C LEU A 28 4.09 28.80 14.26
N ALA A 29 4.85 29.85 14.55
CA ALA A 29 4.40 31.23 14.35
C ALA A 29 4.05 31.56 12.88
N ASN A 30 4.56 30.78 11.92
CA ASN A 30 4.35 30.97 10.49
C ASN A 30 3.36 29.97 9.87
N ILE A 31 2.80 29.02 10.63
CA ILE A 31 1.79 28.08 10.12
C ILE A 31 0.40 28.71 10.24
N PRO A 32 -0.35 28.91 9.14
CA PRO A 32 -1.69 29.49 9.21
C PRO A 32 -2.64 28.69 10.09
N GLY A 33 -3.37 29.39 10.97
CA GLY A 33 -4.33 28.78 11.89
C GLY A 33 -3.68 27.92 12.98
N VAL A 34 -2.45 28.22 13.37
CA VAL A 34 -1.79 27.63 14.54
C VAL A 34 -1.56 28.72 15.57
N ARG A 35 -1.78 28.39 16.85
CA ARG A 35 -1.47 29.27 17.96
C ARG A 35 -0.75 28.52 19.07
N VAL A 36 0.40 29.02 19.51
CA VAL A 36 1.05 28.51 20.72
C VAL A 36 0.35 29.12 21.93
N VAL A 37 -0.23 28.28 22.79
CA VAL A 37 -1.04 28.71 23.94
C VAL A 37 -0.46 28.30 25.29
N ALA A 38 0.49 27.36 25.31
CA ALA A 38 1.17 26.91 26.52
C ALA A 38 2.67 26.67 26.25
N LEU A 39 3.50 27.04 27.21
CA LEU A 39 4.94 26.81 27.23
C LEU A 39 5.31 26.19 28.58
N ALA A 40 5.96 25.02 28.58
CA ALA A 40 6.42 24.40 29.80
C ALA A 40 7.93 24.15 29.77
N ASP A 41 8.62 24.44 30.85
CA ASP A 41 10.03 24.07 31.08
C ASP A 41 10.28 24.15 32.58
N ALA A 42 11.22 23.41 33.16
CA ALA A 42 11.53 23.54 34.58
C ALA A 42 12.39 24.80 34.86
N ASP A 43 13.19 25.22 33.88
CA ASP A 43 14.09 26.37 33.96
C ASP A 43 13.34 27.67 33.59
N GLU A 44 13.27 28.61 34.53
CA GLU A 44 12.62 29.91 34.35
C GLU A 44 13.21 30.72 33.20
N ASN A 45 14.52 30.68 32.99
CA ASN A 45 15.17 31.41 31.92
C ASN A 45 14.79 30.83 30.54
N ASN A 46 14.69 29.50 30.41
CA ASN A 46 14.17 28.88 29.18
C ASN A 46 12.71 29.29 28.93
N ARG A 47 11.84 29.26 29.95
CA ARG A 47 10.44 29.69 29.84
C ARG A 47 10.32 31.16 29.42
N SER A 48 11.02 32.04 30.12
CA SER A 48 11.02 33.49 29.85
C SER A 48 11.48 33.81 28.43
N GLN A 49 12.53 33.14 27.93
CA GLN A 49 12.99 33.33 26.56
C GLN A 49 11.98 32.81 25.53
N ALA A 50 11.36 31.65 25.75
CA ALA A 50 10.30 31.15 24.87
C ALA A 50 9.04 32.04 24.90
N ALA A 51 8.67 32.58 26.06
CA ALA A 51 7.53 33.49 26.21
C ALA A 51 7.71 34.78 25.40
N SER A 52 8.94 35.28 25.26
CA SER A 52 9.23 36.42 24.38
C SER A 52 8.91 36.15 22.90
N MET A 53 8.94 34.89 22.48
CA MET A 53 8.64 34.44 21.11
C MET A 53 7.16 34.10 20.91
N ALA A 54 6.44 33.75 21.98
CA ALA A 54 5.00 33.50 21.98
C ALA A 54 4.32 34.22 23.16
N PRO A 55 4.16 35.56 23.11
CA PRO A 55 3.73 36.37 24.26
C PRO A 55 2.33 36.07 24.79
N SER A 56 1.49 35.38 24.02
CA SER A 56 0.12 35.02 24.40
C SER A 56 0.01 33.64 25.05
N ALA A 57 1.12 32.89 25.14
CA ALA A 57 1.13 31.57 25.74
C ALA A 57 1.26 31.65 27.26
N ALA A 58 0.48 30.84 27.98
CA ALA A 58 0.68 30.64 29.42
C ALA A 58 1.96 29.84 29.67
N THR A 59 2.70 30.19 30.73
CA THR A 59 3.95 29.51 31.09
C THR A 59 3.76 28.62 32.31
N TYR A 60 4.30 27.41 32.28
CA TYR A 60 4.18 26.41 33.33
C TYR A 60 5.55 25.89 33.74
N SER A 61 5.81 25.77 35.04
CA SER A 61 7.04 25.16 35.55
C SER A 61 7.06 23.63 35.49
N ASP A 62 5.88 23.01 35.35
CA ASP A 62 5.72 21.57 35.15
C ASP A 62 4.93 21.31 33.85
N PHE A 63 5.44 20.42 33.00
CA PHE A 63 4.76 20.04 31.76
C PHE A 63 3.40 19.38 32.01
N SER A 64 3.21 18.74 33.17
CA SER A 64 1.98 18.06 33.56
C SER A 64 0.81 19.05 33.66
N GLU A 65 1.08 20.28 34.12
CA GLU A 65 0.07 21.35 34.19
C GLU A 65 -0.32 21.85 32.80
N ALA A 66 0.66 22.02 31.90
CA ALA A 66 0.40 22.44 30.52
C ALA A 66 -0.41 21.38 29.74
N VAL A 67 -0.16 20.09 29.99
CA VAL A 67 -0.92 18.98 29.38
C VAL A 67 -2.40 19.01 29.80
N LEU A 68 -2.68 19.39 31.05
CA LEU A 68 -4.04 19.45 31.59
C LEU A 68 -4.80 20.72 31.20
N ASP A 69 -4.16 21.70 30.56
CA ASP A 69 -4.86 22.90 30.10
C ASP A 69 -5.88 22.56 29.00
N ALA A 70 -7.15 22.87 29.26
CA ALA A 70 -8.26 22.70 28.33
C ALA A 70 -8.12 23.56 27.06
N LYS A 71 -7.25 24.57 27.07
CA LYS A 71 -6.94 25.40 25.90
C LYS A 71 -5.97 24.73 24.92
N VAL A 72 -5.29 23.66 25.32
CA VAL A 72 -4.32 22.94 24.48
C VAL A 72 -5.03 21.83 23.72
N ASP A 73 -4.89 21.79 22.39
CA ASP A 73 -5.40 20.72 21.55
C ASP A 73 -4.31 19.66 21.27
N ALA A 74 -3.08 20.13 21.10
CA ALA A 74 -1.92 19.31 20.76
C ALA A 74 -0.67 19.75 21.53
N VAL A 75 0.27 18.84 21.77
CA VAL A 75 1.56 19.14 22.39
C VAL A 75 2.73 18.78 21.49
N ILE A 76 3.76 19.63 21.50
CA ILE A 76 5.10 19.31 21.01
C ILE A 76 5.97 18.99 22.22
N ILE A 77 6.46 17.76 22.30
CA ILE A 77 7.32 17.27 23.36
C ILE A 77 8.77 17.41 22.89
N ALA A 78 9.46 18.41 23.41
CA ALA A 78 10.87 18.75 23.16
C ALA A 78 11.65 18.79 24.49
N LEU A 79 11.33 17.85 25.38
CA LEU A 79 11.95 17.67 26.70
C LEU A 79 13.28 16.92 26.59
N PRO A 80 14.07 16.79 27.67
CA PRO A 80 15.10 15.75 27.77
C PRO A 80 14.49 14.35 27.53
N THR A 81 15.23 13.47 26.85
CA THR A 81 14.73 12.15 26.43
C THR A 81 14.15 11.31 27.56
N GLY A 82 14.75 11.35 28.76
CA GLY A 82 14.25 10.64 29.95
C GLY A 82 12.86 11.07 30.41
N LEU A 83 12.31 12.17 29.90
CA LEU A 83 10.95 12.65 30.19
C LEU A 83 9.96 12.40 29.06
N HIS A 84 10.41 11.92 27.89
CA HIS A 84 9.55 11.75 26.71
C HIS A 84 8.38 10.81 26.99
N ALA A 85 8.65 9.62 27.54
CA ALA A 85 7.62 8.62 27.77
C ALA A 85 6.56 9.12 28.77
N ARG A 86 7.00 9.70 29.90
CA ARG A 86 6.09 10.27 30.89
C ARG A 86 5.22 11.39 30.31
N ALA A 87 5.80 12.30 29.54
CA ALA A 87 5.07 13.41 28.94
C ALA A 87 4.08 12.94 27.85
N ALA A 88 4.48 11.98 27.01
CA ALA A 88 3.62 11.43 25.96
C ALA A 88 2.43 10.68 26.57
N CYS A 89 2.68 9.81 27.55
CA CYS A 89 1.62 9.09 28.24
C CYS A 89 0.63 10.04 28.92
N ALA A 90 1.13 11.10 29.59
CA ALA A 90 0.27 12.11 30.19
C ALA A 90 -0.58 12.86 29.14
N ALA A 91 0.02 13.20 28.00
CA ALA A 91 -0.67 13.90 26.91
C ALA A 91 -1.79 13.04 26.29
N PHE A 92 -1.51 11.77 26.00
CA PHE A 92 -2.52 10.85 25.48
C PHE A 92 -3.63 10.56 26.49
N ALA A 93 -3.29 10.39 27.78
CA ALA A 93 -4.29 10.26 28.83
C ALA A 93 -5.21 11.50 28.94
N ALA A 94 -4.71 12.67 28.57
CA ALA A 94 -5.47 13.92 28.50
C ALA A 94 -6.13 14.16 27.11
N ASN A 95 -6.16 13.15 26.24
CA ASN A 95 -6.68 13.20 24.86
C ASN A 95 -6.08 14.34 24.01
N LYS A 96 -4.76 14.55 24.11
CA LYS A 96 -4.04 15.53 23.29
C LYS A 96 -3.34 14.83 22.12
N HIS A 97 -3.30 15.51 20.98
CA HIS A 97 -2.40 15.10 19.89
C HIS A 97 -0.94 15.35 20.29
N VAL A 98 -0.02 14.50 19.85
CA VAL A 98 1.39 14.53 20.27
C VAL A 98 2.32 14.54 19.06
N TYR A 99 3.17 15.57 18.97
CA TYR A 99 4.41 15.54 18.22
C TYR A 99 5.54 15.33 19.23
N LEU A 100 6.27 14.22 19.13
CA LEU A 100 7.34 13.87 20.08
C LEU A 100 8.68 13.93 19.38
N GLU A 101 9.61 14.75 19.89
CA GLU A 101 10.98 14.78 19.37
C GLU A 101 11.67 13.43 19.57
N LYS A 102 12.53 13.06 18.62
CA LYS A 102 13.25 11.80 18.69
C LYS A 102 14.32 11.85 19.79
N PRO A 103 14.68 10.69 20.38
CA PRO A 103 14.09 9.36 20.19
C PRO A 103 12.79 9.19 20.98
N LEU A 104 12.02 8.13 20.72
CA LEU A 104 10.72 7.89 21.37
C LEU A 104 10.81 7.89 22.91
N ALA A 105 11.81 7.21 23.46
CA ALA A 105 12.08 7.08 24.88
C ALA A 105 13.55 6.67 25.10
N THR A 106 13.95 6.38 26.35
CA THR A 106 15.32 5.93 26.64
C THR A 106 15.50 4.42 26.56
N SER A 107 14.40 3.65 26.62
CA SER A 107 14.42 2.19 26.49
C SER A 107 13.19 1.66 25.72
N PRO A 108 13.28 0.47 25.11
CA PRO A 108 12.13 -0.17 24.48
C PRO A 108 10.94 -0.37 25.42
N GLU A 109 11.16 -0.64 26.71
CA GLU A 109 10.07 -0.82 27.68
C GLU A 109 9.29 0.47 27.89
N GLU A 110 9.97 1.62 27.98
CA GLU A 110 9.31 2.92 28.02
C GLU A 110 8.61 3.24 26.69
N GLY A 111 9.21 2.87 25.56
CA GLY A 111 8.62 3.03 24.25
C GLY A 111 7.30 2.25 24.09
N GLU A 112 7.21 1.04 24.65
CA GLU A 112 5.98 0.25 24.70
C GLU A 112 4.87 0.96 25.47
N GLN A 113 5.21 1.56 26.62
CA GLN A 113 4.26 2.33 27.42
C GLN A 113 3.68 3.49 26.62
N VAL A 114 4.50 4.17 25.82
CA VAL A 114 4.05 5.25 24.93
C VAL A 114 3.11 4.74 23.84
N LEU A 115 3.46 3.62 23.19
CA LEU A 115 2.59 3.01 22.18
C LEU A 115 1.25 2.58 22.78
N LYS A 116 1.25 1.98 23.96
CA LYS A 116 0.05 1.60 24.69
C LYS A 116 -0.81 2.82 25.02
N ALA A 117 -0.21 3.88 25.57
CA ALA A 117 -0.94 5.11 25.89
C ALA A 117 -1.55 5.75 24.65
N TRP A 118 -0.86 5.73 23.51
CA TRP A 118 -1.39 6.21 22.24
C TRP A 118 -2.54 5.34 21.72
N HIS A 119 -2.40 4.01 21.80
CA HIS A 119 -3.45 3.07 21.43
C HIS A 119 -4.74 3.30 22.25
N ASP A 120 -4.59 3.56 23.55
CA ASP A 120 -5.70 3.79 24.48
C ASP A 120 -6.35 5.19 24.32
N ALA A 121 -5.82 6.03 23.43
CA ALA A 121 -6.32 7.37 23.12
C ALA A 121 -6.76 7.47 21.64
N PRO A 122 -7.82 6.74 21.21
CA PRO A 122 -8.25 6.71 19.83
C PRO A 122 -8.65 8.11 19.34
N GLY A 123 -8.23 8.43 18.11
CA GLY A 123 -8.43 9.76 17.50
C GLY A 123 -7.30 10.76 17.79
N CYS A 124 -6.40 10.48 18.74
CA CYS A 124 -5.19 11.28 18.92
C CYS A 124 -4.15 10.97 17.83
N VAL A 125 -3.49 12.01 17.34
CA VAL A 125 -2.36 11.90 16.40
C VAL A 125 -1.10 11.70 17.21
N GLY A 126 -0.32 10.65 16.94
CA GLY A 126 1.02 10.45 17.48
C GLY A 126 2.05 10.50 16.36
N MET A 127 2.84 11.56 16.30
CA MET A 127 3.88 11.76 15.30
C MET A 127 5.26 11.83 15.97
N ILE A 128 6.24 11.10 15.43
CA ILE A 128 7.63 11.14 15.91
C ILE A 128 8.45 12.16 15.08
N GLY A 129 9.39 12.85 15.72
CA GLY A 129 10.27 13.87 15.17
C GLY A 129 11.32 13.37 14.17
N PHE A 130 11.00 12.40 13.31
CA PHE A 130 11.84 11.99 12.18
C PHE A 130 11.70 12.95 11.00
N ASN A 131 12.05 14.21 11.24
CA ASN A 131 11.96 15.29 10.26
C ASN A 131 12.71 14.97 8.96
N TYR A 132 13.85 14.26 8.99
CA TYR A 132 14.64 13.97 7.78
C TYR A 132 13.89 13.18 6.69
N ARG A 133 12.81 12.46 7.00
CA ARG A 133 11.92 11.87 5.96
C ARG A 133 11.33 12.92 5.02
N PHE A 134 11.20 14.16 5.48
CA PHE A 134 10.71 15.32 4.75
C PHE A 134 11.84 16.16 4.09
N ASN A 135 13.09 15.73 4.19
CA ASN A 135 14.19 16.42 3.49
C ASN A 135 14.08 16.15 1.98
N PRO A 136 14.05 17.19 1.12
CA PRO A 136 13.89 17.03 -0.32
C PRO A 136 14.93 16.12 -0.98
N LEU A 137 16.19 16.14 -0.52
CA LEU A 137 17.25 15.30 -1.07
C LEU A 137 17.02 13.82 -0.77
N LEU A 138 16.54 13.52 0.45
CA LEU A 138 16.23 12.15 0.86
C LEU A 138 14.91 11.67 0.25
N ALA A 139 13.93 12.55 0.04
CA ALA A 139 12.73 12.25 -0.73
C ALA A 139 13.06 11.91 -2.20
N GLU A 140 13.92 12.70 -2.85
CA GLU A 140 14.42 12.40 -4.21
C GLU A 140 15.17 11.07 -4.24
N ALA A 141 16.05 10.82 -3.26
CA ALA A 141 16.78 9.57 -3.16
C ALA A 141 15.84 8.36 -3.05
N ARG A 142 14.83 8.45 -2.19
CA ARG A 142 13.78 7.43 -2.06
C ARG A 142 13.05 7.20 -3.37
N ASP A 143 12.72 8.26 -4.10
CA ASP A 143 12.08 8.16 -5.41
C ASP A 143 12.96 7.45 -6.45
N VAL A 144 14.26 7.75 -6.48
CA VAL A 144 15.23 7.07 -7.35
C VAL A 144 15.31 5.58 -7.02
N LEU A 145 15.39 5.24 -5.72
CA LEU A 145 15.42 3.86 -5.26
C LEU A 145 14.11 3.12 -5.58
N LYS A 146 12.96 3.72 -5.31
CA LYS A 146 11.62 3.16 -5.63
C LYS A 146 11.42 2.91 -7.12
N ARG A 147 11.98 3.74 -7.99
CA ARG A 147 11.93 3.56 -9.45
C ARG A 147 13.00 2.62 -9.99
N ASN A 148 13.70 1.89 -9.12
CA ASN A 148 14.80 0.99 -9.46
C ASN A 148 15.96 1.68 -10.21
N GLY A 149 16.22 2.96 -9.92
CA GLY A 149 17.16 3.81 -10.66
C GLY A 149 18.62 3.40 -10.54
N VAL A 150 18.99 2.63 -9.51
CA VAL A 150 20.33 2.04 -9.35
C VAL A 150 20.34 0.52 -9.59
N GLY A 151 19.23 -0.06 -10.05
CA GLY A 151 19.06 -1.52 -10.12
C GLY A 151 18.88 -2.14 -8.73
N ARG A 152 18.99 -3.48 -8.66
CA ARG A 152 18.92 -4.20 -7.39
C ARG A 152 20.05 -3.73 -6.48
N LEU A 153 19.69 -3.30 -5.27
CA LEU A 153 20.67 -2.89 -4.27
C LEU A 153 21.56 -4.07 -3.88
N THR A 154 22.86 -3.82 -3.81
CA THR A 154 23.87 -4.78 -3.36
C THR A 154 24.48 -4.36 -2.02
N ALA A 155 24.58 -3.05 -1.76
CA ALA A 155 25.05 -2.52 -0.49
C ALA A 155 24.53 -1.09 -0.24
N VAL A 156 24.48 -0.70 1.03
CA VAL A 156 24.25 0.69 1.45
C VAL A 156 25.36 1.11 2.41
N ARG A 157 25.83 2.35 2.29
CA ARG A 157 26.71 2.98 3.28
C ARG A 157 26.10 4.29 3.75
N SER A 158 26.17 4.56 5.04
CA SER A 158 25.78 5.84 5.60
C SER A 158 26.79 6.34 6.62
N VAL A 159 26.94 7.65 6.69
CA VAL A 159 27.74 8.36 7.69
C VAL A 159 26.88 9.47 8.26
N PHE A 160 26.83 9.58 9.59
CA PHE A 160 26.31 10.75 10.28
C PHE A 160 27.27 11.17 11.39
N ALA A 161 28.05 12.20 11.10
CA ALA A 161 29.01 12.76 12.00
C ALA A 161 28.75 14.26 12.22
N THR A 162 28.93 14.71 13.43
CA THR A 162 28.92 16.13 13.76
C THR A 162 29.91 16.40 14.90
N PRO A 163 30.65 17.51 14.86
CA PRO A 163 31.55 17.86 15.93
C PRO A 163 30.72 18.46 17.06
N VAL A 164 30.74 17.85 18.23
CA VAL A 164 30.30 18.51 19.46
C VAL A 164 31.24 19.70 19.72
N ARG A 165 30.77 20.91 19.39
CA ARG A 165 31.56 22.16 19.49
C ARG A 165 31.60 22.74 20.91
N ASN A 166 30.67 22.33 21.79
CA ASN A 166 30.53 22.70 23.20
C ASN A 166 30.22 21.44 24.01
N THR A 167 30.51 21.40 25.32
CA THR A 167 30.07 20.29 26.19
C THR A 167 28.56 20.07 26.03
N ALA A 168 28.15 18.84 25.71
CA ALA A 168 26.74 18.48 25.60
C ALA A 168 26.02 18.83 26.93
N PRO A 169 24.73 19.24 26.91
CA PRO A 169 23.96 19.39 28.15
C PRO A 169 24.06 18.13 29.01
N GLU A 170 24.05 18.27 30.34
CA GLU A 170 24.24 17.15 31.28
C GLU A 170 23.35 15.93 30.97
N TRP A 171 22.09 16.17 30.60
CA TRP A 171 21.14 15.11 30.22
C TRP A 171 21.49 14.37 28.91
N LYS A 172 22.43 14.87 28.10
CA LYS A 172 22.92 14.24 26.86
C LYS A 172 24.27 13.57 27.03
N GLN A 173 24.91 13.66 28.19
CA GLN A 173 26.28 13.18 28.38
C GLN A 173 26.37 11.68 28.68
N THR A 174 25.32 11.09 29.26
CA THR A 174 25.30 9.66 29.62
C THR A 174 24.19 8.92 28.90
N ARG A 175 24.38 7.62 28.68
CA ARG A 175 23.33 6.79 28.07
C ARG A 175 22.04 6.74 28.90
N THR A 176 22.16 6.74 30.23
CA THR A 176 21.03 6.70 31.16
C THR A 176 20.16 7.96 31.10
N SER A 177 20.76 9.10 30.76
CA SER A 177 20.03 10.37 30.66
C SER A 177 19.44 10.63 29.26
N GLY A 178 19.80 9.79 28.27
CA GLY A 178 19.32 9.89 26.89
C GLY A 178 20.37 10.29 25.85
N GLY A 179 21.66 10.23 26.22
CA GLY A 179 22.81 10.53 25.37
C GLY A 179 23.39 9.33 24.61
N GLY A 180 24.45 9.61 23.84
CA GLY A 180 25.20 8.63 23.05
C GLY A 180 24.92 8.68 21.54
N ALA A 181 25.90 8.33 20.71
CA ALA A 181 25.78 8.45 19.26
C ALA A 181 24.76 7.48 18.66
N LEU A 182 24.53 6.32 19.27
CA LEU A 182 23.50 5.38 18.84
C LEU A 182 22.10 5.96 19.03
N LEU A 183 21.80 6.48 20.22
CA LEU A 183 20.49 7.01 20.55
C LEU A 183 20.21 8.37 19.86
N ASP A 184 21.20 9.26 19.77
CA ASP A 184 21.02 10.59 19.15
C ASP A 184 21.11 10.54 17.61
N LEU A 185 22.13 9.89 17.05
CA LEU A 185 22.40 9.92 15.61
C LEU A 185 21.90 8.67 14.90
N ALA A 186 22.21 7.47 15.40
CA ALA A 186 21.83 6.24 14.70
C ALA A 186 20.32 6.03 14.68
N SER A 187 19.56 6.55 15.65
CA SER A 187 18.09 6.53 15.61
C SER A 187 17.51 7.16 14.32
N HIS A 188 18.10 8.27 13.85
CA HIS A 188 17.74 8.84 12.55
C HIS A 188 18.14 7.94 11.38
N HIS A 189 19.34 7.36 11.41
CA HIS A 189 19.84 6.56 10.29
C HIS A 189 19.18 5.19 10.20
N PHE A 190 18.78 4.58 11.31
CA PHE A 190 17.94 3.39 11.32
C PHE A 190 16.57 3.69 10.71
N ASP A 191 15.94 4.80 11.12
CA ASP A 191 14.68 5.25 10.52
C ASP A 191 14.82 5.50 9.01
N LEU A 192 15.84 6.28 8.61
CA LEU A 192 16.07 6.63 7.22
C LEU A 192 16.45 5.44 6.36
N LEU A 193 17.23 4.48 6.86
CA LEU A 193 17.58 3.28 6.11
C LEU A 193 16.31 2.48 5.78
N ARG A 194 15.40 2.30 6.76
CA ARG A 194 14.08 1.68 6.55
C ARG A 194 13.24 2.47 5.57
N TYR A 195 13.15 3.79 5.75
CA TYR A 195 12.37 4.69 4.92
C TYR A 195 12.82 4.74 3.44
N LEU A 196 14.13 4.86 3.22
CA LEU A 196 14.75 5.01 1.89
C LEU A 196 14.74 3.71 1.11
N THR A 197 15.01 2.57 1.78
CA THR A 197 15.05 1.26 1.12
C THR A 197 13.69 0.58 1.06
N GLY A 198 12.76 0.97 1.94
CA GLY A 198 11.46 0.31 2.11
C GLY A 198 11.58 -1.08 2.75
N LYS A 199 12.66 -1.35 3.49
CA LYS A 199 12.98 -2.68 4.05
C LYS A 199 13.25 -2.59 5.54
N GLU A 200 12.88 -3.65 6.26
CA GLU A 200 13.21 -3.79 7.67
C GLU A 200 14.66 -4.24 7.88
N ILE A 201 15.17 -3.98 9.07
CA ILE A 201 16.49 -4.39 9.53
C ILE A 201 16.31 -5.64 10.40
N GLU A 202 16.94 -6.75 9.99
CA GLU A 202 16.83 -8.05 10.68
C GLU A 202 18.00 -8.33 11.62
N GLU A 203 19.19 -7.82 11.29
CA GLU A 203 20.38 -8.05 12.10
C GLU A 203 21.21 -6.78 12.22
N VAL A 204 21.78 -6.57 13.40
CA VAL A 204 22.77 -5.51 13.64
C VAL A 204 23.99 -6.08 14.35
N SER A 205 25.17 -5.60 13.96
CA SER A 205 26.43 -5.80 14.68
C SER A 205 27.07 -4.44 14.85
N ALA A 206 27.38 -4.03 16.08
CA ALA A 206 27.89 -2.69 16.34
C ALA A 206 29.10 -2.72 17.27
N GLY A 207 30.08 -1.86 16.97
CA GLY A 207 31.19 -1.53 17.85
C GLY A 207 31.18 -0.05 18.17
N THR A 208 31.41 0.30 19.43
CA THR A 208 31.39 1.69 19.91
C THR A 208 32.74 2.11 20.48
N THR A 209 33.05 3.39 20.39
CA THR A 209 34.19 4.01 21.08
C THR A 209 33.74 5.25 21.84
N SER A 210 34.39 5.50 22.97
CA SER A 210 34.13 6.63 23.87
C SER A 210 35.38 7.50 23.95
N ARG A 211 35.26 8.82 23.77
CA ARG A 211 36.41 9.75 23.88
C ARG A 211 36.15 10.89 24.86
N HIS A 212 34.94 11.42 24.87
CA HIS A 212 34.49 12.56 25.67
C HIS A 212 33.23 12.23 26.48
N GLY A 213 32.39 11.29 26.01
CA GLY A 213 31.21 10.75 26.68
C GLY A 213 30.99 9.27 26.36
N ASP A 214 29.84 8.72 26.74
CA ASP A 214 29.51 7.32 26.51
C ASP A 214 29.15 7.06 25.04
N ALA A 215 29.91 6.17 24.38
CA ALA A 215 29.67 5.71 23.01
C ALA A 215 29.50 6.89 22.02
N ASP A 216 30.46 7.82 22.03
CA ASP A 216 30.48 9.00 21.15
C ASP A 216 30.60 8.65 19.66
N SER A 217 31.08 7.45 19.34
CA SER A 217 31.14 6.95 17.96
C SER A 217 30.73 5.48 17.89
N ALA A 218 30.09 5.10 16.79
CA ALA A 218 29.72 3.72 16.52
C ALA A 218 29.89 3.36 15.04
N ALA A 219 30.39 2.15 14.79
CA ALA A 219 30.37 1.51 13.48
C ALA A 219 29.40 0.34 13.54
N ILE A 220 28.46 0.30 12.59
CA ILE A 220 27.32 -0.62 12.61
C ILE A 220 27.26 -1.35 11.27
N GLN A 221 27.28 -2.68 11.32
CA GLN A 221 26.95 -3.57 10.22
C GLN A 221 25.49 -3.99 10.35
N ILE A 222 24.76 -4.00 9.23
CA ILE A 222 23.32 -4.18 9.21
C ILE A 222 22.97 -5.17 8.09
N ARG A 223 22.03 -6.08 8.37
CA ARG A 223 21.36 -6.90 7.35
C ARG A 223 19.91 -6.46 7.21
N LEU A 224 19.51 -6.14 5.99
CA LEU A 224 18.11 -5.87 5.66
C LEU A 224 17.36 -7.17 5.37
N ALA A 225 16.03 -7.13 5.44
CA ALA A 225 15.16 -8.29 5.27
C ALA A 225 15.27 -9.04 3.93
N ASP A 226 15.82 -8.40 2.90
CA ASP A 226 16.09 -9.05 1.62
C ASP A 226 17.55 -9.49 1.44
N GLY A 227 18.32 -9.48 2.53
CA GLY A 227 19.72 -9.89 2.58
C GLY A 227 20.72 -8.80 2.18
N VAL A 228 20.28 -7.61 1.76
CA VAL A 228 21.18 -6.49 1.45
C VAL A 228 21.95 -6.07 2.70
N LEU A 229 23.26 -5.88 2.54
CA LEU A 229 24.14 -5.43 3.61
C LEU A 229 24.22 -3.90 3.64
N ALA A 230 24.17 -3.33 4.84
CA ALA A 230 24.39 -1.91 5.06
C ALA A 230 25.46 -1.66 6.11
N GLN A 231 26.19 -0.56 5.95
CA GLN A 231 27.19 -0.10 6.91
C GLN A 231 26.87 1.34 7.32
N THR A 232 26.80 1.59 8.61
CA THR A 232 26.51 2.91 9.15
C THR A 232 27.60 3.31 10.13
N PHE A 233 28.17 4.50 9.95
CA PHE A 233 29.06 5.11 10.91
C PHE A 233 28.40 6.35 11.51
N VAL A 234 28.35 6.44 12.83
CA VAL A 234 27.85 7.63 13.54
C VAL A 234 28.89 8.17 14.51
N SER A 235 28.98 9.49 14.65
CA SER A 235 29.92 10.10 15.58
C SER A 235 29.52 11.51 16.02
N LEU A 236 29.58 11.74 17.34
CA LEU A 236 29.43 13.04 17.97
C LEU A 236 30.77 13.78 18.13
N CYS A 237 31.89 13.19 17.72
CA CYS A 237 33.22 13.77 17.89
C CYS A 237 34.06 13.76 16.61
N ALA A 238 33.43 13.61 15.45
CA ALA A 238 34.06 13.66 14.14
C ALA A 238 33.64 14.91 13.36
N ALA A 239 34.30 15.16 12.22
CA ALA A 239 33.95 16.28 11.35
C ALA A 239 32.50 16.16 10.82
N ASP A 240 31.86 17.29 10.52
CA ASP A 240 30.50 17.32 9.97
C ASP A 240 30.45 16.51 8.66
N ASP A 241 29.67 15.42 8.67
CA ASP A 241 29.38 14.58 7.50
C ASP A 241 27.98 13.98 7.64
N ASP A 242 27.17 14.02 6.59
CA ASP A 242 25.88 13.34 6.53
C ASP A 242 25.68 12.86 5.10
N ARG A 243 26.11 11.62 4.87
CA ARG A 243 26.24 11.03 3.54
C ARG A 243 25.61 9.66 3.49
N TRP A 244 24.94 9.41 2.38
CA TRP A 244 24.37 8.13 2.00
C TRP A 244 24.91 7.70 0.65
N GLU A 245 25.25 6.42 0.53
CA GLU A 245 25.71 5.80 -0.69
C GLU A 245 24.93 4.51 -0.90
N PHE A 246 24.19 4.43 -1.99
CA PHE A 246 23.44 3.26 -2.39
C PHE A 246 24.13 2.63 -3.59
N TYR A 247 24.51 1.37 -3.47
CA TYR A 247 25.16 0.62 -4.52
C TYR A 247 24.17 -0.40 -5.08
N GLY A 248 23.98 -0.37 -6.40
CA GLY A 248 23.16 -1.35 -7.09
C GLY A 248 23.76 -1.78 -8.42
N GLU A 249 23.13 -2.77 -9.04
CA GLU A 249 23.62 -3.42 -10.27
C GLU A 249 23.77 -2.45 -11.46
N ASN A 250 22.94 -1.39 -11.52
CA ASN A 250 22.91 -0.46 -12.64
C ASN A 250 23.62 0.86 -12.33
N GLY A 251 24.02 1.10 -11.08
CA GLY A 251 24.72 2.30 -10.70
C GLY A 251 24.81 2.52 -9.20
N ARG A 252 25.28 3.71 -8.84
CA ARG A 252 25.40 4.19 -7.46
C ARG A 252 24.66 5.50 -7.32
N LEU A 253 24.00 5.69 -6.17
CA LEU A 253 23.39 6.96 -5.77
C LEU A 253 24.12 7.48 -4.53
N VAL A 254 24.66 8.71 -4.58
CA VAL A 254 25.29 9.37 -3.43
C VAL A 254 24.51 10.61 -3.04
N VAL A 255 24.06 10.68 -1.78
CA VAL A 255 23.37 11.84 -1.21
C VAL A 255 24.25 12.41 -0.12
N ASP A 256 24.52 13.71 -0.18
CA ASP A 256 25.22 14.44 0.87
C ASP A 256 24.32 15.58 1.33
N ARG A 257 23.89 15.56 2.59
CA ARG A 257 22.93 16.56 3.12
C ARG A 257 23.64 17.88 3.44
N TYR A 258 24.94 17.86 3.72
CA TYR A 258 25.72 19.06 4.03
C TYR A 258 26.28 19.73 2.76
N ASP A 259 26.68 18.96 1.75
CA ASP A 259 27.10 19.49 0.46
C ASP A 259 25.90 19.93 -0.41
N GLY A 260 25.67 21.23 -0.46
CA GLY A 260 24.64 21.86 -1.30
C GLY A 260 24.99 21.95 -2.80
N VAL A 261 26.14 21.46 -3.23
CA VAL A 261 26.61 21.54 -4.64
C VAL A 261 26.32 20.24 -5.41
N SER A 262 26.44 19.07 -4.77
CA SER A 262 26.41 17.76 -5.45
C SER A 262 25.13 16.94 -5.26
N GLY A 263 24.16 17.43 -4.45
CA GLY A 263 22.97 16.72 -3.95
C GLY A 263 22.40 15.63 -4.86
N SER A 264 22.46 14.37 -4.44
CA SER A 264 22.08 13.15 -5.19
C SER A 264 22.80 13.01 -6.55
N GLU A 265 23.94 12.31 -6.57
CA GLU A 265 24.61 11.91 -7.81
C GLU A 265 24.27 10.46 -8.13
N VAL A 266 23.68 10.22 -9.31
CA VAL A 266 23.49 8.87 -9.85
C VAL A 266 24.60 8.60 -10.87
N THR A 267 25.51 7.68 -10.54
CA THR A 267 26.60 7.26 -11.40
C THR A 267 26.28 5.88 -12.00
N PRO A 268 26.28 5.69 -13.34
CA PRO A 268 26.01 4.39 -13.96
C PRO A 268 27.11 3.36 -13.71
N ALA A 269 26.75 2.06 -13.76
CA ALA A 269 27.65 0.93 -13.47
C ALA A 269 28.81 0.75 -14.46
N ARG A 270 28.69 1.21 -15.71
CA ARG A 270 29.79 1.28 -16.68
C ARG A 270 30.13 2.75 -16.95
N ARG A 271 31.43 3.08 -16.99
CA ARG A 271 31.93 4.34 -17.57
C ARG A 271 31.58 4.33 -19.06
N GLU A 272 30.38 4.75 -19.42
CA GLU A 272 30.07 5.10 -20.80
C GLU A 272 30.72 6.46 -21.12
N GLU A 273 31.29 6.56 -22.32
CA GLU A 273 31.78 7.83 -22.86
C GLU A 273 30.65 8.86 -22.80
N SER A 274 30.99 10.03 -22.27
CA SER A 274 30.07 11.14 -22.04
C SER A 274 29.29 11.51 -23.30
N SER A 275 28.01 11.12 -23.37
CA SER A 275 27.10 11.57 -24.43
C SER A 275 26.56 12.97 -24.10
N ILE A 276 26.32 13.79 -25.12
CA ILE A 276 25.79 15.16 -25.00
C ILE A 276 24.47 15.20 -24.21
N ALA A 277 23.63 14.16 -24.34
CA ALA A 277 22.35 14.05 -23.63
C ALA A 277 22.54 13.92 -22.10
N SER A 278 23.56 13.17 -21.65
CA SER A 278 23.92 13.06 -20.24
C SER A 278 24.48 14.36 -19.65
N GLY A 279 25.11 15.20 -20.49
CA GLY A 279 25.57 16.53 -20.11
C GLY A 279 24.40 17.50 -19.93
N LEU A 280 23.41 17.46 -20.82
CA LEU A 280 22.22 18.30 -20.75
C LEU A 280 21.31 17.95 -19.55
N GLN A 281 21.13 16.66 -19.26
CA GLN A 281 20.41 16.22 -18.05
C GLN A 281 21.10 16.66 -16.74
N ARG A 282 22.45 16.64 -16.71
CA ARG A 282 23.23 17.17 -15.58
C ARG A 282 23.00 18.67 -15.41
N GLY A 283 23.09 19.45 -16.50
CA GLY A 283 22.86 20.90 -16.46
C GLY A 283 21.45 21.31 -16.02
N LEU A 284 20.41 20.57 -16.41
CA LEU A 284 19.03 20.82 -15.95
C LEU A 284 18.81 20.50 -14.47
N ARG A 285 19.48 19.45 -13.95
CA ARG A 285 19.48 19.14 -12.51
C ARG A 285 20.21 20.23 -11.72
N ASP A 286 21.32 20.75 -12.24
CA ASP A 286 22.10 21.81 -11.59
C ASP A 286 21.33 23.14 -11.44
N LEU A 287 20.42 23.45 -12.37
CA LEU A 287 19.50 24.59 -12.26
C LEU A 287 18.49 24.44 -11.11
N GLY A 288 17.90 23.25 -10.94
CA GLY A 288 17.01 22.96 -9.80
C GLY A 288 17.72 23.01 -8.44
N ARG A 289 19.02 22.68 -8.40
CA ARG A 289 19.86 22.68 -7.19
C ARG A 289 20.14 24.08 -6.64
N GLN A 290 20.20 25.12 -7.49
CA GLN A 290 20.37 26.49 -7.01
C GLN A 290 19.16 26.95 -6.15
N GLY A 291 17.94 26.60 -6.55
CA GLY A 291 16.72 26.92 -5.79
C GLY A 291 16.70 26.29 -4.39
N TYR A 292 17.20 25.06 -4.26
CA TYR A 292 17.33 24.38 -2.96
C TYR A 292 18.31 25.09 -2.02
N ARG A 293 19.45 25.59 -2.52
CA ARG A 293 20.45 26.31 -1.71
C ARG A 293 19.88 27.59 -1.07
N PHE A 294 19.15 28.38 -1.86
CA PHE A 294 18.50 29.59 -1.35
C PHE A 294 17.43 29.25 -0.31
N ARG A 295 16.62 28.22 -0.56
CA ARG A 295 15.59 27.77 0.40
C ARG A 295 16.19 27.21 1.68
N LYS A 296 17.30 26.45 1.62
CA LYS A 296 17.99 25.90 2.79
C LYS A 296 18.52 27.00 3.71
N ARG A 297 19.17 28.03 3.15
CA ARG A 297 19.76 29.17 3.92
C ARG A 297 18.70 30.08 4.55
N ALA A 298 17.48 30.08 4.00
CA ALA A 298 16.38 30.94 4.45
C ALA A 298 15.48 30.28 5.50
N MET A 299 15.69 29.00 5.85
CA MET A 299 14.85 28.26 6.79
C MET A 299 15.48 28.17 8.19
N PRO A 300 14.68 28.16 9.27
CA PRO A 300 15.18 27.93 10.64
C PRO A 300 16.06 26.67 10.73
N GLY A 301 17.20 26.78 11.42
CA GLY A 301 18.17 25.68 11.55
C GLY A 301 18.89 25.27 10.26
N ASN A 302 18.72 25.99 9.14
CA ASN A 302 19.20 25.61 7.81
C ASN A 302 18.70 24.23 7.34
N GLU A 303 17.55 23.78 7.82
CA GLU A 303 17.01 22.45 7.55
C GLU A 303 15.50 22.55 7.22
N PRO A 304 15.12 22.54 5.92
CA PRO A 304 13.73 22.77 5.50
C PRO A 304 12.76 21.67 5.94
N SER A 305 13.27 20.51 6.35
CA SER A 305 12.44 19.36 6.71
C SER A 305 11.65 19.55 8.01
N PHE A 306 12.10 20.39 8.95
CA PHE A 306 11.33 20.70 10.16
C PHE A 306 10.02 21.42 9.85
N THR A 307 10.05 22.39 8.93
CA THR A 307 8.84 23.12 8.53
C THR A 307 7.81 22.18 7.91
N ALA A 308 8.26 21.28 7.02
CA ALA A 308 7.40 20.28 6.41
C ALA A 308 6.84 19.29 7.44
N SER A 309 7.67 18.82 8.37
CA SER A 309 7.27 17.90 9.45
C SER A 309 6.21 18.49 10.37
N LEU A 310 6.41 19.72 10.86
CA LEU A 310 5.42 20.38 11.73
C LEU A 310 4.14 20.77 11.00
N THR A 311 4.23 21.14 9.72
CA THR A 311 3.05 21.40 8.88
C THR A 311 2.24 20.11 8.71
N GLN A 312 2.90 18.99 8.43
CA GLN A 312 2.26 17.68 8.30
C GLN A 312 1.56 17.25 9.59
N PHE A 313 2.16 17.54 10.76
CA PHE A 313 1.52 17.29 12.06
C PHE A 313 0.23 18.10 12.23
N VAL A 314 0.27 19.40 11.92
CA VAL A 314 -0.90 20.27 12.01
C VAL A 314 -2.01 19.82 11.05
N GLU A 315 -1.65 19.41 9.83
CA GLU A 315 -2.61 18.84 8.88
C GLU A 315 -3.20 17.52 9.39
N ALA A 316 -2.42 16.68 10.07
CA ALA A 316 -2.92 15.46 10.69
C ALA A 316 -3.91 15.76 11.83
N VAL A 317 -3.61 16.74 12.69
CA VAL A 317 -4.52 17.19 13.75
C VAL A 317 -5.84 17.72 13.18
N ARG A 318 -5.80 18.37 12.01
CA ARG A 318 -7.01 18.84 11.30
C ARG A 318 -7.80 17.72 10.59
N GLY A 319 -7.33 16.47 10.63
CA GLY A 319 -7.93 15.36 9.89
C GLY A 319 -7.70 15.44 8.37
N ALA A 320 -6.76 16.26 7.90
CA ALA A 320 -6.44 16.45 6.49
C ALA A 320 -5.26 15.56 6.01
N ALA A 321 -4.50 14.96 6.92
CA ALA A 321 -3.41 14.05 6.56
C ALA A 321 -3.92 12.64 6.24
N LYS A 322 -3.33 12.02 5.22
CA LYS A 322 -3.61 10.60 4.89
C LYS A 322 -2.99 9.68 5.95
N PRO A 323 -3.65 8.59 6.37
CA PRO A 323 -3.02 7.56 7.19
C PRO A 323 -1.70 7.08 6.57
N GLY A 324 -0.64 6.95 7.38
CA GLY A 324 0.70 6.53 6.93
C GLY A 324 1.51 7.58 6.15
N SER A 325 1.03 8.82 6.02
CA SER A 325 1.76 9.90 5.32
C SER A 325 2.88 10.57 6.13
N TYR A 326 2.95 10.30 7.43
CA TYR A 326 3.95 10.84 8.35
C TYR A 326 4.54 9.74 9.23
N PRO A 327 5.77 9.92 9.75
CA PRO A 327 6.34 9.00 10.73
C PRO A 327 5.54 9.03 12.04
N ASP A 328 4.98 7.89 12.42
CA ASP A 328 4.20 7.76 13.65
C ASP A 328 5.05 7.22 14.81
N LEU A 329 4.45 7.03 15.99
CA LEU A 329 5.19 6.55 17.15
C LEU A 329 5.71 5.11 16.99
N ARG A 330 5.15 4.30 16.07
CA ARG A 330 5.62 2.93 15.78
C ARG A 330 6.96 2.99 15.06
N ASP A 331 7.14 3.96 14.16
CA ASP A 331 8.45 4.23 13.56
C ASP A 331 9.50 4.58 14.63
N GLY A 332 9.11 5.45 15.58
CA GLY A 332 9.94 5.81 16.73
C GLY A 332 10.32 4.60 17.57
N TYR A 333 9.35 3.72 17.82
CA TYR A 333 9.54 2.49 18.57
C TYR A 333 10.50 1.53 17.87
N ARG A 334 10.30 1.27 16.57
CA ARG A 334 11.18 0.41 15.77
C ARG A 334 12.62 0.92 15.76
N SER A 335 12.82 2.23 15.61
CA SER A 335 14.14 2.84 15.71
C SER A 335 14.78 2.62 17.09
N LEU A 336 14.01 2.73 18.17
CA LEU A 336 14.49 2.52 19.54
C LEU A 336 14.91 1.06 19.80
N GLN A 337 14.19 0.08 19.24
CA GLN A 337 14.58 -1.33 19.30
C GLN A 337 15.91 -1.60 18.59
N LEU A 338 16.12 -0.96 17.44
CA LEU A 338 17.37 -1.08 16.69
C LEU A 338 18.56 -0.46 17.45
N VAL A 339 18.33 0.67 18.12
CA VAL A 339 19.31 1.27 19.04
C VAL A 339 19.64 0.29 20.16
N ALA A 340 18.63 -0.28 20.82
CA ALA A 340 18.85 -1.24 21.91
C ALA A 340 19.63 -2.49 21.45
N ALA A 341 19.30 -3.04 20.27
CA ALA A 341 20.00 -4.18 19.70
C ALA A 341 21.46 -3.85 19.33
N ALA A 342 21.72 -2.65 18.79
CA ALA A 342 23.07 -2.19 18.51
C ALA A 342 23.89 -2.03 19.80
N GLU A 343 23.27 -1.52 20.86
CA GLU A 343 23.91 -1.41 22.18
C GLU A 343 24.19 -2.77 22.81
N GLU A 344 23.26 -3.72 22.67
CA GLU A 344 23.47 -5.11 23.09
C GLU A 344 24.65 -5.73 22.34
N SER A 345 24.71 -5.55 21.02
CA SER A 345 25.82 -6.01 20.19
C SER A 345 27.15 -5.41 20.65
N ALA A 346 27.19 -4.11 20.90
CA ALA A 346 28.39 -3.41 21.35
C ALA A 346 28.88 -3.91 22.72
N ARG A 347 27.98 -4.25 23.64
CA ARG A 347 28.32 -4.86 24.93
C ARG A 347 28.89 -6.27 24.80
N HIS A 348 28.56 -6.99 23.74
CA HIS A 348 28.97 -8.37 23.49
C HIS A 348 29.98 -8.47 22.35
N GLU A 349 31.03 -7.64 22.39
CA GLU A 349 32.16 -7.69 21.44
C GLU A 349 31.74 -7.63 19.97
N SER A 350 30.73 -6.81 19.65
CA SER A 350 30.18 -6.64 18.29
C SER A 350 29.55 -7.92 17.71
N ARG A 351 29.09 -8.85 18.55
CA ARG A 351 28.33 -10.02 18.09
C ARG A 351 27.05 -9.59 17.36
N THR A 352 26.72 -10.25 16.26
CA THR A 352 25.46 -10.02 15.54
C THR A 352 24.27 -10.33 16.45
N VAL A 353 23.38 -9.35 16.60
CA VAL A 353 22.12 -9.46 17.31
C VAL A 353 20.99 -9.49 16.28
N PRO A 354 20.16 -10.55 16.25
CA PRO A 354 18.94 -10.54 15.47
C PRO A 354 17.95 -9.58 16.13
N VAL A 355 17.35 -8.71 15.32
CA VAL A 355 16.34 -7.77 15.78
C VAL A 355 15.00 -8.47 15.61
N GLN A 356 14.50 -9.05 16.70
CA GLN A 356 13.17 -9.67 16.69
C GLN A 356 12.12 -8.63 16.29
N SER A 357 11.22 -9.00 15.37
CA SER A 357 10.09 -8.18 14.98
C SER A 357 8.99 -8.18 16.05
N SER A 358 9.22 -7.73 17.29
CA SER A 358 8.14 -7.69 18.30
C SER A 358 8.08 -6.32 18.98
N MET A 359 7.06 -5.50 18.75
CA MET A 359 5.82 -5.52 19.55
C MET A 359 4.51 -5.48 18.74
N SER A 360 4.56 -5.51 17.40
CA SER A 360 3.35 -5.79 16.63
C SER A 360 3.03 -7.27 16.52
N ASP A 361 4.00 -8.17 16.73
CA ASP A 361 3.81 -9.60 16.48
C ASP A 361 3.67 -10.44 17.75
N GLU A 362 4.24 -10.07 18.89
CA GLU A 362 4.12 -10.88 20.13
C GLU A 362 3.07 -10.39 21.11
N THR A 363 2.80 -9.09 21.18
CA THR A 363 1.64 -8.58 21.94
C THR A 363 0.38 -8.78 21.11
N SER A 364 0.43 -8.62 19.77
CA SER A 364 -0.63 -9.16 18.92
C SER A 364 -0.67 -10.68 18.92
N ALA A 365 0.43 -11.45 19.08
CA ALA A 365 0.29 -12.90 19.21
C ALA A 365 -0.19 -13.33 20.59
N LYS A 366 0.14 -12.65 21.69
CA LYS A 366 -0.34 -13.00 23.05
C LYS A 366 -1.71 -12.43 23.35
N GLU A 367 -2.04 -11.22 22.88
CA GLU A 367 -3.42 -10.72 22.85
C GLU A 367 -4.23 -11.43 21.77
N ALA A 368 -3.69 -11.82 20.61
CA ALA A 368 -4.41 -12.71 19.69
C ALA A 368 -4.44 -14.16 20.17
N THR A 369 -3.60 -14.61 21.11
CA THR A 369 -3.77 -15.92 21.77
C THR A 369 -4.74 -15.82 22.94
N SER A 370 -4.84 -14.66 23.59
CA SER A 370 -5.84 -14.34 24.63
C SER A 370 -7.21 -13.95 24.05
N LEU A 371 -7.26 -13.47 22.81
CA LEU A 371 -8.46 -13.19 22.01
C LEU A 371 -8.76 -14.34 21.02
N ALA A 372 -7.85 -15.30 20.82
CA ALA A 372 -8.13 -16.58 20.13
C ALA A 372 -8.92 -17.58 20.98
N THR A 373 -9.47 -17.14 22.11
CA THR A 373 -10.52 -17.85 22.84
C THR A 373 -11.84 -17.09 22.91
N ASP A 374 -11.99 -15.99 22.17
CA ASP A 374 -13.31 -15.49 21.82
C ASP A 374 -13.67 -15.98 20.42
N SER A 375 -14.57 -16.94 20.40
CA SER A 375 -15.26 -17.46 19.24
C SER A 375 -15.74 -16.32 18.31
N LEU A 376 -15.03 -16.08 17.20
CA LEU A 376 -15.60 -15.42 16.03
C LEU A 376 -16.65 -16.36 15.43
N SER A 377 -17.88 -16.23 15.90
CA SER A 377 -19.04 -16.95 15.37
C SER A 377 -19.42 -16.39 14.00
N GLY A 378 -18.71 -16.76 12.94
CA GLY A 378 -19.05 -16.36 11.56
C GLY A 378 -17.98 -16.66 10.50
N PRO A 379 -18.34 -16.59 9.20
CA PRO A 379 -17.41 -16.81 8.09
C PRO A 379 -16.36 -15.69 8.00
N GLN A 380 -15.13 -16.04 7.58
CA GLN A 380 -13.99 -15.11 7.48
C GLN A 380 -13.76 -14.60 6.05
N LEU A 381 -14.09 -15.38 5.03
CA LEU A 381 -13.97 -15.01 3.62
C LEU A 381 -15.20 -15.49 2.85
N SER A 382 -15.87 -14.58 2.14
CA SER A 382 -16.97 -14.89 1.23
C SER A 382 -16.43 -15.08 -0.18
N VAL A 383 -16.64 -16.26 -0.76
CA VAL A 383 -16.31 -16.55 -2.16
C VAL A 383 -17.55 -16.36 -3.02
N VAL A 384 -17.48 -15.40 -3.93
CA VAL A 384 -18.58 -15.08 -4.86
C VAL A 384 -18.38 -15.81 -6.17
N LEU A 385 -19.39 -16.59 -6.57
CA LEU A 385 -19.44 -17.30 -7.85
C LEU A 385 -20.70 -16.85 -8.60
N VAL A 386 -20.53 -16.34 -9.81
CA VAL A 386 -21.65 -15.92 -10.68
C VAL A 386 -21.69 -16.84 -11.89
N SER A 387 -22.82 -17.51 -12.10
CA SER A 387 -23.04 -18.30 -13.32
C SER A 387 -24.27 -17.76 -14.05
N PRO A 388 -24.16 -17.31 -15.32
CA PRO A 388 -25.31 -16.92 -16.14
C PRO A 388 -26.10 -18.13 -16.65
N ASP A 389 -25.58 -19.34 -16.42
CA ASP A 389 -26.16 -20.59 -16.84
C ASP A 389 -26.79 -21.30 -15.66
N ASP A 390 -26.15 -22.34 -15.15
CA ASP A 390 -26.65 -23.14 -14.04
C ASP A 390 -25.54 -23.46 -13.04
N TYR A 391 -25.90 -24.23 -12.02
CA TYR A 391 -24.99 -24.68 -10.97
C TYR A 391 -23.83 -25.55 -11.49
N ALA A 392 -24.03 -26.33 -12.55
CA ALA A 392 -23.03 -27.29 -13.03
C ALA A 392 -21.74 -26.59 -13.50
N THR A 393 -21.86 -25.37 -14.02
CA THR A 393 -20.72 -24.53 -14.43
C THR A 393 -19.78 -24.21 -13.27
N VAL A 394 -20.32 -23.85 -12.10
CA VAL A 394 -19.50 -23.42 -10.94
C VAL A 394 -19.20 -24.56 -9.95
N ARG A 395 -19.91 -25.68 -10.07
CA ARG A 395 -19.76 -26.85 -9.18
C ARG A 395 -18.31 -27.30 -9.04
N ARG A 396 -17.55 -27.32 -10.13
CA ARG A 396 -16.13 -27.72 -10.08
C ARG A 396 -15.32 -26.83 -9.14
N THR A 397 -15.46 -25.52 -9.26
CA THR A 397 -14.76 -24.56 -8.39
C THR A 397 -15.17 -24.74 -6.92
N ILE A 398 -16.47 -24.97 -6.66
CA ILE A 398 -16.97 -25.26 -5.30
C ILE A 398 -16.27 -26.47 -4.68
N LEU A 399 -16.11 -27.55 -5.44
CA LEU A 399 -15.41 -28.75 -4.97
C LEU A 399 -13.90 -28.53 -4.74
N TYR A 400 -13.27 -27.58 -5.44
CA TYR A 400 -11.91 -27.14 -5.11
C TYR A 400 -11.86 -26.29 -3.85
N LEU A 401 -12.89 -25.49 -3.59
CA LEU A 401 -13.02 -24.72 -2.35
C LEU A 401 -13.19 -25.63 -1.13
N GLN A 402 -13.81 -26.81 -1.27
CA GLN A 402 -13.89 -27.80 -0.18
C GLN A 402 -12.52 -28.27 0.30
N ARG A 403 -11.48 -28.17 -0.54
CA ARG A 403 -10.11 -28.62 -0.23
C ARG A 403 -9.27 -27.54 0.42
N GLN A 404 -9.84 -26.38 0.70
CA GLN A 404 -9.12 -25.33 1.42
C GLN A 404 -8.83 -25.78 2.85
N THR A 405 -7.64 -25.49 3.35
CA THR A 405 -7.23 -25.79 4.74
C THR A 405 -8.15 -25.17 5.78
N VAL A 406 -8.87 -24.12 5.39
CA VAL A 406 -9.80 -23.33 6.21
C VAL A 406 -11.23 -23.34 5.65
N ALA A 407 -11.64 -24.39 4.93
CA ALA A 407 -12.94 -24.48 4.26
C ALA A 407 -14.13 -24.21 5.22
N ASP A 408 -14.04 -24.67 6.46
CA ASP A 408 -15.03 -24.50 7.53
C ASP A 408 -15.19 -23.06 8.04
N THR A 409 -14.34 -22.14 7.56
CA THR A 409 -14.43 -20.70 7.81
C THR A 409 -14.93 -19.90 6.61
N LEU A 410 -15.15 -20.54 5.46
CA LEU A 410 -15.56 -19.86 4.24
C LEU A 410 -17.07 -19.72 4.14
N GLU A 411 -17.52 -18.63 3.52
CA GLU A 411 -18.87 -18.51 2.98
C GLU A 411 -18.82 -18.67 1.47
N VAL A 412 -19.78 -19.40 0.88
CA VAL A 412 -19.93 -19.46 -0.58
C VAL A 412 -21.24 -18.80 -1.01
N VAL A 413 -21.13 -17.77 -1.84
CA VAL A 413 -22.27 -17.00 -2.38
C VAL A 413 -22.38 -17.26 -3.87
N VAL A 414 -23.43 -17.96 -4.29
CA VAL A 414 -23.66 -18.30 -5.70
C VAL A 414 -24.80 -17.47 -6.26
N VAL A 415 -24.59 -16.81 -7.40
CA VAL A 415 -25.64 -16.05 -8.11
C VAL A 415 -26.04 -16.77 -9.39
N LEU A 416 -27.33 -17.09 -9.52
CA LEU A 416 -27.91 -17.85 -10.63
C LEU A 416 -29.13 -17.12 -11.24
N PRO A 417 -29.49 -17.37 -12.51
CA PRO A 417 -30.76 -16.95 -13.06
C PRO A 417 -31.94 -17.68 -12.40
N GLN A 418 -33.09 -17.02 -12.27
CA GLN A 418 -34.33 -17.58 -11.73
C GLN A 418 -34.71 -18.88 -12.42
N ARG A 419 -35.20 -19.86 -11.62
CA ARG A 419 -35.64 -21.19 -12.09
C ARG A 419 -34.53 -22.06 -12.67
N LYS A 420 -33.26 -21.73 -12.43
CA LYS A 420 -32.10 -22.57 -12.74
C LYS A 420 -31.36 -23.09 -11.50
N GLY A 421 -31.96 -23.00 -10.30
CA GLY A 421 -31.52 -23.74 -9.12
C GLY A 421 -31.75 -25.27 -9.18
N ALA A 422 -32.37 -25.78 -10.25
CA ALA A 422 -32.53 -27.21 -10.49
C ALA A 422 -31.16 -27.85 -10.75
N GLY A 423 -30.63 -28.57 -9.76
CA GLY A 423 -29.32 -29.23 -9.85
C GLY A 423 -28.33 -28.84 -8.76
N ILE A 424 -28.69 -27.92 -7.86
CA ILE A 424 -27.90 -27.65 -6.65
C ILE A 424 -27.83 -28.93 -5.81
N VAL A 425 -26.61 -29.31 -5.45
CA VAL A 425 -26.32 -30.43 -4.57
C VAL A 425 -25.91 -29.82 -3.24
N ALA A 426 -26.79 -29.85 -2.25
CA ALA A 426 -26.57 -29.16 -0.96
C ALA A 426 -25.35 -29.72 -0.23
N GLU A 427 -25.06 -31.01 -0.43
CA GLU A 427 -23.91 -31.74 0.10
C GLU A 427 -22.58 -31.12 -0.36
N ASP A 428 -22.56 -30.48 -1.55
CA ASP A 428 -21.35 -29.81 -2.04
C ASP A 428 -20.99 -28.57 -1.18
N PHE A 429 -21.90 -28.08 -0.33
CA PHE A 429 -21.67 -26.89 0.51
C PHE A 429 -21.48 -27.19 2.00
N GLU A 430 -21.70 -28.43 2.44
CA GLU A 430 -21.58 -28.83 3.86
C GLU A 430 -20.21 -28.56 4.50
N PRO A 431 -19.07 -28.60 3.78
CA PRO A 431 -17.78 -28.26 4.36
C PRO A 431 -17.62 -26.78 4.74
N PHE A 432 -18.47 -25.87 4.25
CA PHE A 432 -18.33 -24.43 4.46
C PHE A 432 -19.01 -23.95 5.74
N ALA A 433 -18.59 -22.79 6.25
CA ALA A 433 -19.21 -22.16 7.43
C ALA A 433 -20.69 -21.82 7.16
N THR A 434 -20.96 -21.28 5.97
CA THR A 434 -22.31 -20.94 5.51
C THR A 434 -22.29 -20.81 3.98
N TRP A 435 -23.45 -20.86 3.36
CA TRP A 435 -23.58 -20.66 1.92
C TRP A 435 -24.94 -20.07 1.59
N GLN A 436 -25.04 -19.46 0.43
CA GLN A 436 -26.28 -18.89 -0.06
C GLN A 436 -26.33 -18.90 -1.57
N VAL A 437 -27.56 -19.06 -2.09
CA VAL A 437 -27.84 -19.00 -3.52
C VAL A 437 -28.81 -17.86 -3.77
N ILE A 438 -28.41 -16.93 -4.61
CA ILE A 438 -29.17 -15.74 -4.97
C ILE A 438 -29.72 -15.94 -6.38
N GLU A 439 -31.03 -16.08 -6.49
CA GLU A 439 -31.69 -16.10 -7.80
C GLU A 439 -32.02 -14.68 -8.27
N THR A 440 -31.65 -14.35 -9.51
CA THR A 440 -31.92 -13.06 -10.14
C THR A 440 -32.62 -13.25 -11.49
N GLY A 441 -33.17 -12.18 -12.08
CA GLY A 441 -33.54 -12.19 -13.50
C GLY A 441 -32.33 -12.52 -14.40
N PRO A 442 -32.51 -12.61 -15.73
CA PRO A 442 -31.43 -12.95 -16.66
C PRO A 442 -30.16 -12.14 -16.40
N ILE A 443 -29.03 -12.84 -16.20
CA ILE A 443 -27.74 -12.20 -15.97
C ILE A 443 -27.17 -11.80 -17.33
N SER A 444 -27.34 -10.52 -17.68
CA SER A 444 -26.80 -9.96 -18.93
C SER A 444 -25.39 -9.36 -18.78
N ALA A 445 -24.93 -9.19 -17.53
CA ALA A 445 -23.66 -8.61 -17.15
C ALA A 445 -23.23 -9.15 -15.78
N LEU A 446 -21.93 -9.35 -15.57
CA LEU A 446 -21.38 -9.91 -14.33
C LEU A 446 -21.38 -8.89 -13.18
N ALA A 447 -21.05 -7.62 -13.44
CA ALA A 447 -20.88 -6.63 -12.38
C ALA A 447 -22.16 -6.42 -11.53
N PRO A 448 -23.37 -6.26 -12.09
CA PRO A 448 -24.59 -6.16 -11.28
C PRO A 448 -24.88 -7.41 -10.45
N ALA A 449 -24.54 -8.60 -10.96
CA ALA A 449 -24.70 -9.85 -10.22
C ALA A 449 -23.69 -9.95 -9.06
N LYS A 450 -22.44 -9.52 -9.28
CA LYS A 450 -21.40 -9.43 -8.24
C LYS A 450 -21.79 -8.45 -7.14
N VAL A 451 -22.33 -7.27 -7.47
CA VAL A 451 -22.82 -6.30 -6.47
C VAL A 451 -23.89 -6.90 -5.56
N LYS A 452 -24.86 -7.65 -6.11
CA LYS A 452 -25.85 -8.37 -5.30
C LYS A 452 -25.20 -9.37 -4.34
N ALA A 453 -24.21 -10.12 -4.81
CA ALA A 453 -23.46 -11.04 -3.97
C ALA A 453 -22.67 -10.34 -2.86
N ILE A 454 -22.04 -9.20 -3.16
CA ILE A 454 -21.29 -8.39 -2.18
C ILE A 454 -22.21 -7.88 -1.05
N HIS A 455 -23.41 -7.42 -1.40
CA HIS A 455 -24.40 -7.01 -0.40
C HIS A 455 -24.85 -8.18 0.49
N ALA A 456 -25.09 -9.34 -0.11
CA ALA A 456 -25.56 -10.52 0.59
C ALA A 456 -24.49 -11.22 1.44
N ALA A 457 -23.22 -11.09 1.06
CA ALA A 457 -22.08 -11.69 1.76
C ALA A 457 -22.04 -11.27 3.23
N ARG A 458 -21.61 -12.18 4.11
CA ARG A 458 -21.56 -12.00 5.57
C ARG A 458 -20.13 -11.83 6.07
N ALA A 459 -19.14 -12.36 5.37
CA ALA A 459 -17.76 -12.29 5.81
C ALA A 459 -17.17 -10.88 5.62
N PRO A 460 -16.15 -10.51 6.41
CA PRO A 460 -15.47 -9.21 6.27
C PRO A 460 -14.66 -9.08 4.98
N TYR A 461 -14.25 -10.20 4.39
CA TYR A 461 -13.47 -10.25 3.16
C TYR A 461 -14.27 -10.94 2.07
N ILE A 462 -14.13 -10.45 0.84
CA ILE A 462 -14.82 -11.01 -0.31
C ILE A 462 -13.83 -11.29 -1.42
N VAL A 463 -13.96 -12.43 -2.08
CA VAL A 463 -13.17 -12.79 -3.24
C VAL A 463 -14.10 -13.12 -4.39
N GLU A 464 -13.80 -12.54 -5.54
CA GLU A 464 -14.46 -12.89 -6.78
C GLU A 464 -13.75 -14.11 -7.35
N ALA A 465 -14.47 -15.21 -7.54
CA ALA A 465 -13.92 -16.43 -8.11
C ALA A 465 -14.61 -16.77 -9.44
N GLU A 466 -13.89 -17.50 -10.28
CA GLU A 466 -14.34 -17.91 -11.60
C GLU A 466 -14.64 -19.42 -11.66
N ASP A 467 -15.47 -19.83 -12.61
CA ASP A 467 -15.82 -21.24 -12.88
C ASP A 467 -14.64 -22.07 -13.41
N HIS A 468 -13.56 -21.40 -13.80
CA HIS A 468 -12.41 -21.99 -14.48
C HIS A 468 -11.07 -21.62 -13.81
N ALA A 469 -11.13 -21.15 -12.57
CA ALA A 469 -10.00 -20.87 -11.70
C ALA A 469 -10.05 -21.80 -10.47
N PHE A 470 -9.02 -22.63 -10.29
CA PHE A 470 -8.99 -23.68 -9.28
C PHE A 470 -7.92 -23.38 -8.21
N PRO A 471 -8.31 -22.99 -6.99
CA PRO A 471 -7.35 -22.67 -5.92
C PRO A 471 -6.60 -23.89 -5.40
N GLU A 472 -5.33 -23.71 -5.04
CA GLU A 472 -4.54 -24.72 -4.29
C GLU A 472 -5.01 -24.75 -2.80
N PRO A 473 -4.77 -25.83 -2.02
CA PRO A 473 -5.37 -26.01 -0.69
C PRO A 473 -5.14 -24.87 0.32
N GLU A 474 -4.01 -24.18 0.25
CA GLU A 474 -3.66 -23.09 1.19
C GLU A 474 -4.09 -21.70 0.68
N TRP A 475 -4.80 -21.62 -0.45
CA TRP A 475 -5.10 -20.35 -1.11
C TRP A 475 -5.91 -19.40 -0.23
N ALA A 476 -7.02 -19.87 0.33
CA ALA A 476 -7.92 -19.05 1.15
C ALA A 476 -7.26 -18.63 2.48
N GLU A 477 -6.51 -19.54 3.12
CA GLU A 477 -5.77 -19.25 4.35
C GLU A 477 -4.74 -18.13 4.12
N ASN A 478 -3.99 -18.21 3.04
CA ASN A 478 -3.00 -17.20 2.67
C ASN A 478 -3.64 -15.83 2.35
N LEU A 479 -4.81 -15.81 1.69
CA LEU A 479 -5.57 -14.58 1.46
C LEU A 479 -6.07 -13.96 2.77
N ILE A 480 -6.67 -14.78 3.66
CA ILE A 480 -7.15 -14.33 4.97
C ILE A 480 -5.99 -13.79 5.82
N ALA A 481 -4.84 -14.46 5.81
CA ALA A 481 -3.65 -14.00 6.52
C ALA A 481 -3.19 -12.62 6.03
N ALA A 482 -3.21 -12.38 4.72
CA ALA A 482 -2.89 -11.06 4.16
C ALA A 482 -3.91 -9.98 4.56
N PHE A 483 -5.21 -10.30 4.65
CA PHE A 483 -6.19 -9.34 5.15
C PHE A 483 -6.04 -9.02 6.64
N ARG A 484 -5.68 -10.03 7.45
CA ARG A 484 -5.37 -9.82 8.87
C ARG A 484 -4.16 -8.89 9.07
N ALA A 485 -3.26 -8.81 8.09
CA ALA A 485 -2.17 -7.84 8.06
C ALA A 485 -2.60 -6.41 7.66
N GLY A 486 -3.90 -6.18 7.38
CA GLY A 486 -4.48 -4.85 7.18
C GLY A 486 -4.64 -4.39 5.72
N HIS A 487 -4.40 -5.27 4.75
CA HIS A 487 -4.48 -4.90 3.33
C HIS A 487 -5.93 -4.67 2.85
N GLY A 488 -6.13 -3.72 1.92
CA GLY A 488 -7.46 -3.39 1.39
C GLY A 488 -7.91 -4.27 0.23
N GLY A 489 -6.97 -4.69 -0.61
CA GLY A 489 -7.17 -5.70 -1.65
C GLY A 489 -5.99 -6.66 -1.70
N VAL A 490 -6.26 -7.95 -1.91
CA VAL A 490 -5.25 -9.01 -1.93
C VAL A 490 -5.43 -9.86 -3.18
N GLY A 491 -4.36 -10.02 -3.96
CA GLY A 491 -4.34 -10.83 -5.17
C GLY A 491 -3.49 -12.08 -5.02
N PRO A 492 -3.91 -13.22 -5.59
CA PRO A 492 -3.12 -14.45 -5.62
C PRO A 492 -2.10 -14.46 -6.77
N SER A 493 -1.19 -15.42 -6.71
CA SER A 493 -0.43 -15.90 -7.86
C SER A 493 -1.32 -16.77 -8.75
N VAL A 494 -1.27 -16.54 -10.07
CA VAL A 494 -2.15 -17.18 -11.06
C VAL A 494 -1.32 -18.05 -11.99
N LEU A 495 -1.44 -19.37 -11.87
CA LEU A 495 -0.72 -20.35 -12.67
C LEU A 495 -1.58 -20.82 -13.86
N PRO A 496 -0.99 -21.23 -14.99
CA PRO A 496 -1.76 -21.79 -16.10
C PRO A 496 -2.34 -23.17 -15.74
N GLY A 497 -3.64 -23.36 -15.96
CA GLY A 497 -4.35 -24.62 -15.74
C GLY A 497 -4.15 -25.67 -16.85
N ASN A 498 -3.82 -25.23 -18.07
CA ASN A 498 -3.51 -26.09 -19.22
C ASN A 498 -2.17 -25.68 -19.86
N PRO A 499 -1.02 -25.93 -19.20
CA PRO A 499 0.29 -25.39 -19.57
C PRO A 499 0.93 -26.02 -20.83
N ARG A 500 0.30 -27.04 -21.43
CA ARG A 500 0.85 -27.72 -22.61
C ARG A 500 0.58 -26.97 -23.91
N SER A 501 -0.50 -26.19 -23.95
CA SER A 501 -0.86 -25.37 -25.11
C SER A 501 -0.03 -24.08 -25.15
N ALA A 502 0.61 -23.82 -26.29
CA ALA A 502 1.30 -22.54 -26.52
C ALA A 502 0.34 -21.36 -26.49
N LEU A 503 -0.91 -21.55 -26.94
CA LEU A 503 -1.95 -20.52 -26.87
C LEU A 503 -2.41 -20.27 -25.42
N SER A 504 -2.43 -21.29 -24.58
CA SER A 504 -2.69 -21.13 -23.15
C SER A 504 -1.66 -20.20 -22.52
N TRP A 505 -0.37 -20.40 -22.80
CA TRP A 505 0.69 -19.49 -22.37
C TRP A 505 0.54 -18.08 -22.94
N THR A 506 0.13 -17.93 -24.20
CA THR A 506 -0.17 -16.62 -24.78
C THR A 506 -1.27 -15.90 -23.99
N CYS A 507 -2.38 -16.57 -23.70
CA CYS A 507 -3.47 -16.00 -22.90
C CYS A 507 -2.99 -15.67 -21.49
N GLN A 508 -2.26 -16.59 -20.84
CA GLN A 508 -1.67 -16.40 -19.52
C GLN A 508 -0.80 -15.14 -19.47
N MET A 509 0.06 -14.90 -20.47
CA MET A 509 0.93 -13.72 -20.49
C MET A 509 0.18 -12.43 -20.77
N LEU A 510 -0.88 -12.47 -21.59
CA LEU A 510 -1.67 -11.29 -21.92
C LEU A 510 -2.56 -10.82 -20.77
N HIS A 511 -3.09 -11.76 -19.98
CA HIS A 511 -4.04 -11.50 -18.91
C HIS A 511 -3.41 -11.52 -17.51
N TYR A 512 -2.48 -12.45 -17.26
CA TYR A 512 -1.97 -12.77 -15.92
C TYR A 512 -0.43 -12.74 -15.80
N GLY A 513 0.28 -12.26 -16.82
CA GLY A 513 1.75 -12.26 -16.88
C GLY A 513 2.43 -11.75 -15.59
N PRO A 514 2.07 -10.56 -15.07
CA PRO A 514 2.65 -10.02 -13.84
C PRO A 514 2.44 -10.88 -12.59
N TRP A 515 1.44 -11.77 -12.59
CA TRP A 515 1.03 -12.58 -11.44
C TRP A 515 1.32 -14.08 -11.62
N THR A 516 1.96 -14.49 -12.72
CA THR A 516 2.22 -15.92 -12.99
C THR A 516 3.39 -16.49 -12.20
N ASN A 517 4.43 -15.69 -11.98
CA ASN A 517 5.54 -16.03 -11.10
C ASN A 517 6.09 -14.74 -10.50
N PRO A 518 5.32 -14.09 -9.61
CA PRO A 518 5.55 -12.69 -9.32
C PRO A 518 6.69 -12.44 -8.33
N GLY A 519 7.37 -13.48 -7.81
CA GLY A 519 8.34 -13.34 -6.72
C GLY A 519 7.69 -13.33 -5.33
N PRO A 520 8.34 -12.78 -4.29
CA PRO A 520 7.80 -12.79 -2.93
C PRO A 520 6.57 -11.88 -2.77
N PRO A 521 5.73 -12.12 -1.74
CA PRO A 521 4.60 -11.27 -1.41
C PRO A 521 5.02 -9.81 -1.22
N ARG A 522 4.22 -8.86 -1.73
CA ARG A 522 4.53 -7.42 -1.65
C ARG A 522 3.31 -6.57 -2.01
N GLU A 523 3.34 -5.30 -1.66
CA GLU A 523 2.41 -4.31 -2.21
C GLU A 523 2.68 -4.08 -3.71
N ILE A 524 1.61 -4.08 -4.51
CA ILE A 524 1.65 -3.82 -5.94
C ILE A 524 0.51 -2.88 -6.34
N PRO A 525 0.66 -2.09 -7.43
CA PRO A 525 -0.37 -1.12 -7.81
C PRO A 525 -1.68 -1.75 -8.31
N ASN A 526 -1.66 -3.04 -8.68
CA ASN A 526 -2.82 -3.76 -9.19
C ASN A 526 -2.69 -5.26 -8.99
N ILE A 527 -3.81 -5.93 -8.73
CA ILE A 527 -3.90 -7.39 -8.67
C ILE A 527 -4.60 -7.96 -9.91
N ALA A 528 -4.49 -9.28 -10.08
CA ALA A 528 -5.14 -10.00 -11.16
C ALA A 528 -6.65 -9.75 -11.15
N TRP A 529 -7.22 -9.43 -12.31
CA TRP A 529 -8.66 -9.22 -12.43
C TRP A 529 -9.41 -10.52 -12.19
N HIS A 530 -10.61 -10.44 -11.62
CA HIS A 530 -11.54 -11.56 -11.43
C HIS A 530 -11.06 -12.73 -10.56
N ASN A 531 -9.96 -12.55 -9.83
CA ASN A 531 -9.53 -13.46 -8.74
C ASN A 531 -8.94 -12.66 -7.56
N GLY A 532 -9.18 -11.36 -7.54
CA GLY A 532 -8.80 -10.47 -6.47
C GLY A 532 -9.78 -10.55 -5.32
N ALA A 533 -9.25 -10.48 -4.11
CA ALA A 533 -10.04 -10.35 -2.90
C ALA A 533 -9.99 -8.91 -2.40
N PHE A 534 -11.06 -8.46 -1.74
CA PHE A 534 -11.19 -7.13 -1.17
C PHE A 534 -11.84 -7.18 0.20
N ARG A 535 -11.58 -6.14 1.00
CA ARG A 535 -12.36 -5.86 2.19
C ARG A 535 -13.78 -5.44 1.81
N ARG A 536 -14.79 -6.13 2.36
CA ARG A 536 -16.20 -5.88 2.04
C ARG A 536 -16.64 -4.48 2.44
N ASP A 537 -16.19 -3.99 3.60
CA ASP A 537 -16.51 -2.65 4.07
C ASP A 537 -15.99 -1.53 3.16
N LEU A 538 -14.94 -1.78 2.36
CA LEU A 538 -14.44 -0.83 1.38
C LEU A 538 -15.32 -0.78 0.12
N LEU A 539 -15.85 -1.94 -0.30
CA LEU A 539 -16.73 -2.01 -1.47
C LEU A 539 -18.09 -1.37 -1.19
N LEU A 540 -18.62 -1.56 0.02
CA LEU A 540 -19.93 -1.03 0.44
C LEU A 540 -19.97 0.49 0.64
N GLN A 541 -18.82 1.18 0.54
CA GLN A 541 -18.77 2.65 0.57
C GLN A 541 -19.24 3.30 -0.73
N PHE A 542 -19.24 2.54 -1.83
CA PHE A 542 -19.68 3.02 -3.13
C PHE A 542 -21.16 2.74 -3.31
N ASP A 543 -21.86 3.64 -4.00
CA ASP A 543 -23.21 3.33 -4.47
C ASP A 543 -23.18 2.22 -5.53
N ASP A 544 -24.30 1.53 -5.72
CA ASP A 544 -24.38 0.37 -6.60
C ASP A 544 -24.00 0.67 -8.04
N ALA A 545 -24.31 1.86 -8.55
CA ALA A 545 -24.02 2.24 -9.92
C ALA A 545 -22.52 2.47 -10.12
N GLU A 546 -21.88 3.16 -9.17
CA GLU A 546 -20.45 3.36 -9.14
C GLU A 546 -19.70 2.03 -8.94
N LEU A 547 -20.14 1.19 -8.01
CA LEU A 547 -19.53 -0.11 -7.76
C LEU A 547 -19.62 -1.01 -9.00
N CYS A 548 -20.74 -1.02 -9.72
CA CYS A 548 -20.86 -1.74 -11.00
C CYS A 548 -19.82 -1.27 -12.02
N ASP A 549 -19.63 0.05 -12.17
CA ASP A 549 -18.65 0.62 -13.10
C ASP A 549 -17.20 0.27 -12.67
N LEU A 550 -16.92 0.24 -11.37
CA LEU A 550 -15.61 -0.14 -10.82
C LEU A 550 -15.30 -1.64 -11.00
N LEU A 551 -16.28 -2.51 -10.77
CA LEU A 551 -16.13 -3.97 -10.96
C LEU A 551 -16.09 -4.39 -12.43
N SER A 552 -16.64 -3.57 -13.33
CA SER A 552 -16.53 -3.81 -14.78
C SER A 552 -15.10 -3.64 -15.31
N VAL A 553 -14.28 -2.82 -14.64
CA VAL A 553 -12.86 -2.62 -14.94
C VAL A 553 -12.09 -2.43 -13.62
N GLU A 554 -11.73 -3.53 -12.98
CA GLU A 554 -11.18 -3.58 -11.62
C GLU A 554 -9.91 -2.75 -11.41
N SER A 555 -9.12 -2.45 -12.45
CA SER A 555 -7.97 -1.54 -12.29
C SER A 555 -8.36 -0.17 -11.77
N PHE A 556 -9.58 0.28 -12.04
CA PHE A 556 -10.10 1.52 -11.47
C PHE A 556 -10.49 1.37 -10.00
N LEU A 557 -11.01 0.21 -9.59
CA LEU A 557 -11.24 -0.10 -8.18
C LEU A 557 -9.91 -0.06 -7.42
N HIS A 558 -8.88 -0.73 -7.93
CA HIS A 558 -7.54 -0.72 -7.31
C HIS A 558 -7.00 0.69 -7.15
N THR A 559 -7.10 1.51 -8.21
CA THR A 559 -6.66 2.91 -8.19
C THR A 559 -7.41 3.71 -7.12
N LYS A 560 -8.74 3.55 -7.05
CA LYS A 560 -9.58 4.28 -6.10
C LYS A 560 -9.29 3.89 -4.65
N LEU A 561 -9.13 2.60 -4.38
CA LEU A 561 -8.74 2.09 -3.06
C LEU A 561 -7.35 2.61 -2.64
N SER A 562 -6.38 2.61 -3.57
CA SER A 562 -5.05 3.18 -3.34
C SER A 562 -5.09 4.70 -3.09
N GLU A 563 -5.94 5.44 -3.81
CA GLU A 563 -6.15 6.88 -3.58
C GLU A 563 -6.74 7.18 -2.20
N GLN A 564 -7.59 6.27 -1.70
CA GLN A 564 -8.16 6.28 -0.34
C GLN A 564 -7.18 5.78 0.74
N GLY A 565 -5.94 5.41 0.37
CA GLY A 565 -4.89 4.99 1.31
C GLY A 565 -4.91 3.50 1.67
N HIS A 566 -5.67 2.69 0.94
CA HIS A 566 -5.68 1.24 1.13
C HIS A 566 -4.64 0.55 0.24
N SER A 567 -3.79 -0.28 0.84
CA SER A 567 -2.78 -1.04 0.11
C SER A 567 -3.41 -2.15 -0.73
N ILE A 568 -2.92 -2.30 -1.96
CA ILE A 568 -3.18 -3.47 -2.81
C ILE A 568 -1.98 -4.40 -2.70
N TYR A 569 -2.21 -5.64 -2.28
CA TYR A 569 -1.18 -6.59 -1.89
C TYR A 569 -1.21 -7.84 -2.75
N LEU A 570 -0.04 -8.34 -3.11
CA LEU A 570 0.12 -9.63 -3.78
C LEU A 570 0.55 -10.66 -2.76
N GLN A 571 -0.29 -11.66 -2.55
CA GLN A 571 0.05 -12.84 -1.77
C GLN A 571 0.49 -13.97 -2.70
N SER A 572 1.79 -14.07 -2.98
CA SER A 572 2.29 -15.00 -4.00
C SER A 572 2.27 -16.48 -3.57
N THR A 573 2.08 -16.76 -2.27
CA THR A 573 1.81 -18.10 -1.74
C THR A 573 0.37 -18.54 -1.93
N ALA A 574 -0.58 -17.61 -2.03
CA ALA A 574 -1.94 -17.91 -2.45
C ALA A 574 -1.93 -18.22 -3.94
N ARG A 575 -2.01 -19.50 -4.30
CA ARG A 575 -1.90 -19.95 -5.69
C ARG A 575 -3.22 -20.50 -6.20
N LEU A 576 -3.54 -20.17 -7.44
CA LEU A 576 -4.65 -20.79 -8.17
C LEU A 576 -4.23 -21.13 -9.59
N ARG A 577 -4.93 -22.08 -10.20
CA ARG A 577 -4.71 -22.52 -11.57
C ARG A 577 -5.87 -22.06 -12.44
N HIS A 578 -5.56 -21.19 -13.41
CA HIS A 578 -6.52 -20.58 -14.29
C HIS A 578 -6.48 -21.25 -15.66
N VAL A 579 -7.60 -21.83 -16.10
CA VAL A 579 -7.71 -22.45 -17.43
C VAL A 579 -7.71 -21.36 -18.50
N ASN A 580 -6.95 -21.54 -19.58
CA ASN A 580 -6.85 -20.58 -20.69
C ASN A 580 -7.36 -21.20 -22.00
N PHE A 581 -7.67 -20.35 -22.98
CA PHE A 581 -8.17 -20.81 -24.29
C PHE A 581 -7.13 -21.64 -25.05
N SER A 582 -7.63 -22.65 -25.77
CA SER A 582 -6.82 -23.54 -26.61
C SER A 582 -7.14 -23.42 -28.10
N HIS A 583 -8.19 -22.67 -28.44
CA HIS A 583 -8.56 -22.33 -29.81
C HIS A 583 -8.23 -20.87 -30.13
N LEU A 584 -7.42 -20.65 -31.17
CA LEU A 584 -7.00 -19.30 -31.56
C LEU A 584 -8.19 -18.42 -31.94
N SER A 585 -9.17 -18.96 -32.68
CA SER A 585 -10.38 -18.24 -33.08
C SER A 585 -11.15 -17.68 -31.88
N ILE A 586 -11.22 -18.45 -30.78
CA ILE A 586 -11.89 -18.05 -29.54
C ILE A 586 -11.10 -16.93 -28.86
N ALA A 587 -9.78 -17.09 -28.72
CA ALA A 587 -8.91 -16.08 -28.12
C ALA A 587 -8.96 -14.74 -28.89
N LEU A 588 -9.03 -14.79 -30.22
CA LEU A 588 -9.20 -13.59 -31.06
C LEU A 588 -10.53 -12.88 -30.80
N TRP A 589 -11.64 -13.63 -30.74
CA TRP A 589 -12.94 -13.04 -30.45
C TRP A 589 -13.03 -12.47 -29.04
N GLN A 590 -12.51 -13.18 -28.04
CA GLN A 590 -12.43 -12.67 -26.67
C GLN A 590 -11.61 -11.38 -26.60
N GLY A 591 -10.43 -11.36 -27.24
CA GLY A 591 -9.58 -10.18 -27.32
C GLY A 591 -10.30 -8.99 -27.96
N PHE A 592 -11.01 -9.21 -29.06
CA PHE A 592 -11.80 -8.19 -29.76
C PHE A 592 -12.93 -7.61 -28.90
N TRP A 593 -13.78 -8.45 -28.31
CA TRP A 593 -14.91 -7.97 -27.50
C TRP A 593 -14.44 -7.28 -26.23
N GLY A 594 -13.38 -7.81 -25.58
CA GLY A 594 -12.74 -7.20 -24.42
C GLY A 594 -12.10 -5.84 -24.74
N GLY A 595 -11.40 -5.73 -25.86
CA GLY A 595 -10.83 -4.46 -26.33
C GLY A 595 -11.91 -3.41 -26.59
N ARG A 596 -13.01 -3.81 -27.24
CA ARG A 596 -14.14 -2.90 -27.50
C ARG A 596 -14.81 -2.41 -26.22
N LEU A 597 -14.98 -3.28 -25.23
CA LEU A 597 -15.51 -2.91 -23.92
C LEU A 597 -14.57 -1.92 -23.22
N TYR A 598 -13.26 -2.22 -23.17
CA TYR A 598 -12.25 -1.37 -22.56
C TYR A 598 -12.19 0.04 -23.16
N GLY A 599 -12.14 0.14 -24.50
CA GLY A 599 -12.09 1.44 -25.19
C GLY A 599 -13.34 2.29 -24.92
N ALA A 600 -14.53 1.65 -24.93
CA ALA A 600 -15.80 2.32 -24.68
C ALA A 600 -15.90 2.88 -23.25
N VAL A 601 -15.57 2.07 -22.23
CA VAL A 601 -15.62 2.48 -20.82
C VAL A 601 -14.63 3.61 -20.56
N ARG A 602 -13.40 3.48 -21.05
CA ARG A 602 -12.35 4.49 -20.87
C ARG A 602 -12.72 5.85 -21.46
N ALA A 603 -13.22 5.87 -22.71
CA ALA A 603 -13.60 7.11 -23.36
C ALA A 603 -14.83 7.78 -22.72
N ARG A 604 -15.77 6.97 -22.18
CA ARG A 604 -16.95 7.47 -21.46
C ARG A 604 -16.55 8.14 -20.13
N ARG A 605 -15.73 7.47 -19.31
CA ARG A 605 -15.35 7.93 -17.97
C ARG A 605 -14.53 9.22 -18.02
N GLU A 606 -13.51 9.27 -18.87
CA GLU A 606 -12.65 10.46 -19.03
C GLU A 606 -13.30 11.55 -19.91
N ARG A 607 -14.57 11.39 -20.32
CA ARG A 607 -15.33 12.34 -21.15
C ARG A 607 -14.56 12.80 -22.39
N TRP A 608 -13.99 11.85 -23.14
CA TRP A 608 -13.13 12.17 -24.29
C TRP A 608 -13.89 12.91 -25.38
N SER A 609 -13.25 13.95 -25.92
CA SER A 609 -13.71 14.62 -27.13
C SER A 609 -13.67 13.69 -28.35
N VAL A 610 -14.45 14.02 -29.37
CA VAL A 610 -14.46 13.28 -30.65
C VAL A 610 -13.05 13.22 -31.25
N VAL A 611 -12.28 14.31 -31.16
CA VAL A 611 -10.90 14.38 -31.65
C VAL A 611 -10.00 13.39 -30.91
N LYS A 612 -10.09 13.33 -29.57
CA LYS A 612 -9.28 12.39 -28.77
C LYS A 612 -9.64 10.94 -29.11
N LYS A 613 -10.92 10.62 -29.28
CA LYS A 613 -11.38 9.29 -29.72
C LYS A 613 -10.80 8.90 -31.09
N LEU A 614 -10.81 9.83 -32.07
CA LEU A 614 -10.26 9.60 -33.41
C LEU A 614 -8.75 9.37 -33.37
N ILE A 615 -7.99 10.20 -32.65
CA ILE A 615 -6.53 10.03 -32.51
C ILE A 615 -6.23 8.64 -31.93
N HIS A 616 -6.88 8.27 -30.83
CA HIS A 616 -6.65 6.99 -30.19
C HIS A 616 -7.04 5.80 -31.08
N ALA A 617 -8.15 5.88 -31.81
CA ALA A 617 -8.54 4.86 -32.78
C ALA A 617 -7.52 4.70 -33.92
N LEU A 618 -6.97 5.80 -34.45
CA LEU A 618 -5.94 5.78 -35.50
C LEU A 618 -4.60 5.23 -34.99
N THR A 619 -4.28 5.45 -33.71
CA THR A 619 -3.05 4.91 -33.09
C THR A 619 -3.21 3.49 -32.56
N ALA A 620 -4.41 2.92 -32.53
CA ALA A 620 -4.66 1.57 -32.01
C ALA A 620 -3.79 0.47 -32.65
N PRO A 621 -3.45 0.51 -33.96
CA PRO A 621 -2.51 -0.46 -34.55
C PRO A 621 -1.11 -0.48 -33.92
N LEU A 622 -0.72 0.54 -33.14
CA LEU A 622 0.53 0.58 -32.37
C LEU A 622 0.44 -0.15 -31.02
N VAL A 623 -0.77 -0.50 -30.56
CA VAL A 623 -1.00 -1.19 -29.27
C VAL A 623 -0.17 -2.48 -29.14
N PRO A 624 -0.05 -3.36 -30.15
CA PRO A 624 0.79 -4.54 -30.04
C PRO A 624 2.26 -4.20 -29.77
N LEU A 625 2.83 -3.20 -30.43
CA LEU A 625 4.22 -2.78 -30.22
C LEU A 625 4.44 -2.28 -28.78
N VAL A 626 3.52 -1.45 -28.29
CA VAL A 626 3.57 -0.91 -26.93
C VAL A 626 3.38 -2.02 -25.89
N ARG A 627 2.45 -2.96 -26.11
CA ARG A 627 2.21 -4.07 -25.18
C ARG A 627 3.34 -5.08 -25.19
N LEU A 628 3.91 -5.44 -26.35
CA LEU A 628 5.06 -6.34 -26.41
C LEU A 628 6.28 -5.78 -25.68
N LYS A 629 6.55 -4.47 -25.79
CA LYS A 629 7.61 -3.79 -25.03
C LYS A 629 7.42 -3.93 -23.51
N ARG A 630 6.18 -4.05 -23.03
CA ARG A 630 5.85 -4.26 -21.61
C ARG A 630 5.88 -5.74 -21.23
N ILE A 631 5.41 -6.63 -22.10
CA ILE A 631 5.28 -8.07 -21.82
C ILE A 631 6.65 -8.77 -21.84
N PHE A 632 7.56 -8.42 -22.75
CA PHE A 632 8.85 -9.14 -22.84
C PHE A 632 9.73 -9.04 -21.57
N PRO A 633 9.88 -7.87 -20.93
CA PRO A 633 10.55 -7.79 -19.63
C PRO A 633 9.87 -8.67 -18.58
N MET A 634 8.53 -8.63 -18.49
CA MET A 634 7.76 -9.44 -17.53
C MET A 634 7.95 -10.94 -17.75
N MET A 635 7.95 -11.39 -19.01
CA MET A 635 8.23 -12.80 -19.35
C MET A 635 9.65 -13.20 -18.96
N THR A 636 10.61 -12.29 -19.07
CA THR A 636 12.00 -12.55 -18.69
C THR A 636 12.14 -12.64 -17.17
N GLU A 637 11.53 -11.71 -16.43
CA GLU A 637 11.49 -11.68 -14.96
C GLU A 637 10.78 -12.92 -14.38
N ALA A 638 9.72 -13.39 -15.03
CA ALA A 638 8.98 -14.60 -14.63
C ALA A 638 9.73 -15.91 -14.94
N GLY A 639 10.91 -15.85 -15.58
CA GLY A 639 11.68 -17.03 -15.99
C GLY A 639 11.13 -17.75 -17.23
N LEU A 640 10.34 -17.06 -18.06
CA LEU A 640 9.64 -17.61 -19.23
C LEU A 640 10.28 -17.20 -20.56
N LYS A 641 11.54 -16.75 -20.55
CA LYS A 641 12.27 -16.27 -21.73
C LYS A 641 12.28 -17.30 -22.87
N ASP A 642 12.46 -18.58 -22.54
CA ASP A 642 12.56 -19.67 -23.53
C ASP A 642 11.22 -19.97 -24.22
N ARG A 643 10.11 -19.50 -23.65
CA ARG A 643 8.77 -19.64 -24.24
C ARG A 643 8.42 -18.52 -25.22
N ILE A 644 9.18 -17.42 -25.25
CA ILE A 644 8.91 -16.25 -26.12
C ILE A 644 8.70 -16.67 -27.59
N PRO A 645 9.56 -17.50 -28.22
CA PRO A 645 9.36 -17.91 -29.61
C PRO A 645 8.09 -18.72 -29.83
N GLN A 646 7.61 -19.44 -28.81
CA GLN A 646 6.44 -20.33 -28.89
C GLN A 646 5.13 -19.54 -28.80
N VAL A 647 5.09 -18.47 -27.99
CA VAL A 647 3.88 -17.67 -27.78
C VAL A 647 3.71 -16.55 -28.80
N LEU A 648 4.82 -16.02 -29.35
CA LEU A 648 4.79 -14.85 -30.24
C LEU A 648 3.87 -15.01 -31.47
N PRO A 649 3.81 -16.17 -32.17
CA PRO A 649 2.95 -16.35 -33.33
C PRO A 649 1.45 -16.21 -33.04
N THR A 650 1.01 -16.52 -31.81
CA THR A 650 -0.40 -16.39 -31.40
C THR A 650 -0.66 -15.09 -30.63
N MET A 651 0.34 -14.56 -29.93
CA MET A 651 0.25 -13.33 -29.15
C MET A 651 0.03 -12.09 -30.02
N ILE A 652 0.72 -11.98 -31.16
CA ILE A 652 0.56 -10.83 -32.07
C ILE A 652 -0.88 -10.75 -32.62
N PRO A 653 -1.47 -11.82 -33.17
CA PRO A 653 -2.88 -11.83 -33.58
C PRO A 653 -3.86 -11.45 -32.46
N CYS A 654 -3.68 -11.96 -31.23
CA CYS A 654 -4.53 -11.61 -30.10
C CYS A 654 -4.45 -10.12 -29.72
N LEU A 655 -3.23 -9.56 -29.70
CA LEU A 655 -3.02 -8.13 -29.48
C LEU A 655 -3.64 -7.27 -30.58
N MET A 656 -3.55 -7.71 -31.84
CA MET A 656 -4.19 -7.04 -32.98
C MET A 656 -5.72 -7.07 -32.86
N ALA A 657 -6.30 -8.22 -32.53
CA ALA A 657 -7.75 -8.33 -32.33
C ALA A 657 -8.24 -7.40 -31.22
N HIS A 658 -7.50 -7.34 -30.10
CA HIS A 658 -7.79 -6.40 -29.01
C HIS A 658 -7.69 -4.94 -29.45
N ALA A 659 -6.63 -4.58 -30.17
CA ALA A 659 -6.44 -3.22 -30.69
C ALA A 659 -7.57 -2.78 -31.64
N VAL A 660 -8.01 -3.67 -32.53
CA VAL A 660 -9.16 -3.42 -33.42
C VAL A 660 -10.44 -3.24 -32.61
N GLY A 661 -10.65 -4.10 -31.60
CA GLY A 661 -11.74 -3.94 -30.64
C GLY A 661 -11.73 -2.57 -29.97
N GLU A 662 -10.59 -2.18 -29.41
CA GLU A 662 -10.38 -0.91 -28.70
C GLU A 662 -10.69 0.30 -29.59
N ALA A 663 -10.21 0.30 -30.84
CA ALA A 663 -10.52 1.34 -31.82
C ALA A 663 -12.04 1.46 -32.08
N ILE A 664 -12.73 0.33 -32.26
CA ILE A 664 -14.19 0.30 -32.44
C ILE A 664 -14.90 0.78 -31.17
N GLY A 665 -14.39 0.44 -29.99
CA GLY A 665 -14.91 0.88 -28.70
C GLY A 665 -14.84 2.41 -28.55
N TYR A 666 -13.74 3.03 -28.96
CA TYR A 666 -13.59 4.48 -28.96
C TYR A 666 -14.57 5.19 -29.90
N LEU A 667 -14.77 4.64 -31.10
CA LEU A 667 -15.58 5.27 -32.14
C LEU A 667 -17.08 5.03 -31.95
N PHE A 668 -17.48 3.83 -31.53
CA PHE A 668 -18.86 3.36 -31.59
C PHE A 668 -19.40 2.83 -30.25
N GLY A 669 -18.59 2.89 -29.18
CA GLY A 669 -18.98 2.40 -27.86
C GLY A 669 -19.08 0.87 -27.75
N ALA A 670 -19.53 0.41 -26.59
CA ALA A 670 -19.50 -1.01 -26.22
C ALA A 670 -20.50 -1.87 -27.03
N GLY A 671 -21.64 -1.32 -27.46
CA GLY A 671 -22.68 -2.12 -28.13
C GLY A 671 -23.08 -3.34 -27.29
N THR A 672 -23.08 -4.53 -27.89
CA THR A 672 -23.34 -5.81 -27.19
C THR A 672 -22.07 -6.48 -26.66
N SER A 673 -20.95 -5.77 -26.56
CA SER A 673 -19.66 -6.38 -26.15
C SER A 673 -19.72 -7.02 -24.78
N GLU A 674 -20.43 -6.42 -23.82
CA GLU A 674 -20.51 -6.93 -22.45
C GLU A 674 -21.13 -8.33 -22.39
N GLN A 675 -22.26 -8.54 -23.06
CA GLN A 675 -22.90 -9.85 -23.18
C GLN A 675 -22.02 -10.88 -23.91
N LYS A 676 -21.36 -10.46 -25.00
CA LYS A 676 -20.49 -11.35 -25.77
C LYS A 676 -19.21 -11.71 -25.04
N PHE A 677 -18.66 -10.77 -24.26
CA PHE A 677 -17.47 -11.00 -23.45
C PHE A 677 -17.77 -11.95 -22.30
N MET A 678 -18.89 -11.76 -21.60
CA MET A 678 -19.36 -12.64 -20.53
C MET A 678 -19.42 -14.10 -20.95
N PHE A 679 -19.85 -14.41 -22.18
CA PHE A 679 -19.86 -15.78 -22.70
C PHE A 679 -18.48 -16.46 -22.64
N PHE A 680 -17.39 -15.72 -22.86
CA PHE A 680 -16.03 -16.25 -22.80
C PHE A 680 -15.50 -16.37 -21.36
N GLU A 681 -16.05 -15.58 -20.44
CA GLU A 681 -15.63 -15.57 -19.03
C GLU A 681 -16.35 -16.64 -18.19
N THR A 682 -17.52 -17.14 -18.59
CA THR A 682 -18.32 -18.06 -17.75
C THR A 682 -18.48 -19.47 -18.31
N ARG A 683 -17.79 -19.81 -19.40
CA ARG A 683 -17.85 -21.14 -20.05
C ARG A 683 -16.49 -21.62 -20.54
N ARG A 684 -15.41 -21.21 -19.86
CA ARG A 684 -14.07 -21.34 -20.45
C ARG A 684 -13.65 -22.80 -20.69
N ILE A 685 -14.09 -23.72 -19.84
CA ILE A 685 -13.83 -25.17 -19.96
C ILE A 685 -14.49 -25.77 -21.21
N ASP A 686 -15.55 -25.17 -21.74
CA ASP A 686 -16.20 -25.62 -22.99
C ASP A 686 -15.51 -25.10 -24.25
N LEU A 687 -14.53 -24.22 -24.08
CA LEU A 687 -13.86 -23.48 -25.15
C LEU A 687 -12.37 -23.87 -25.28
N ILE A 688 -12.01 -25.05 -24.77
CA ILE A 688 -10.67 -25.67 -24.91
C ILE A 688 -10.73 -26.94 -25.75
N THR A 689 -9.56 -27.40 -26.21
CA THR A 689 -9.46 -28.62 -27.02
C THR A 689 -9.79 -29.87 -26.18
N PRO A 690 -10.26 -30.97 -26.81
CA PRO A 690 -10.45 -32.24 -26.11
C PRO A 690 -9.18 -32.71 -25.38
N GLN A 691 -8.01 -32.54 -26.00
CA GLN A 691 -6.73 -32.89 -25.39
C GLN A 691 -6.42 -32.08 -24.11
N ASP A 692 -6.66 -30.76 -24.13
CA ASP A 692 -6.45 -29.93 -22.94
C ASP A 692 -7.47 -30.26 -21.85
N ARG A 693 -8.69 -30.67 -22.22
CA ARG A 693 -9.71 -31.15 -21.27
C ARG A 693 -9.26 -32.45 -20.58
N GLU A 694 -8.79 -33.43 -21.34
CA GLU A 694 -8.22 -34.68 -20.81
C GLU A 694 -6.99 -34.42 -19.92
N ASP A 695 -6.11 -33.50 -20.33
CA ASP A 695 -4.92 -33.13 -19.56
C ASP A 695 -5.30 -32.44 -18.25
N ILE A 696 -6.30 -31.55 -18.26
CA ILE A 696 -6.88 -30.94 -17.06
C ILE A 696 -7.51 -32.02 -16.16
N GLU A 697 -8.25 -32.97 -16.71
CA GLU A 697 -8.84 -34.07 -15.93
C GLU A 697 -7.79 -34.98 -15.28
N ARG A 698 -6.64 -35.16 -15.93
CA ARG A 698 -5.53 -35.96 -15.39
C ARG A 698 -4.72 -35.20 -14.34
N GLU A 699 -4.40 -33.92 -14.59
CA GLU A 699 -3.49 -33.12 -13.75
C GLU A 699 -4.23 -32.40 -12.61
N MET A 700 -5.52 -32.11 -12.82
CA MET A 700 -6.40 -31.40 -11.88
C MET A 700 -7.75 -32.13 -11.83
N PRO A 701 -7.80 -33.39 -11.32
CA PRO A 701 -8.99 -34.22 -11.40
C PRO A 701 -10.16 -33.57 -10.67
N PHE A 702 -11.35 -33.74 -11.26
CA PHE A 702 -12.61 -33.32 -10.65
C PHE A 702 -12.73 -33.96 -9.26
N PRO A 703 -12.74 -33.16 -8.17
CA PRO A 703 -12.75 -33.73 -6.82
C PRO A 703 -14.01 -34.56 -6.57
N ALA A 704 -13.87 -35.66 -5.84
CA ALA A 704 -15.03 -36.29 -5.21
C ALA A 704 -15.56 -35.36 -4.08
N PRO A 705 -16.88 -35.27 -3.86
CA PRO A 705 -17.44 -34.52 -2.74
C PRO A 705 -16.92 -35.07 -1.40
N ILE A 706 -16.60 -34.17 -0.46
CA ILE A 706 -16.26 -34.55 0.91
C ILE A 706 -17.56 -34.77 1.70
N ALA A 707 -17.77 -35.98 2.22
CA ALA A 707 -18.93 -36.29 3.06
C ALA A 707 -18.80 -35.63 4.44
N SER A 708 -19.85 -34.96 4.92
CA SER A 708 -19.91 -34.32 6.23
C SER A 708 -21.07 -34.86 7.08
N SER A 709 -21.02 -34.60 8.39
CA SER A 709 -21.98 -35.08 9.41
C SER A 709 -22.86 -33.97 10.00
N LYS A 710 -22.92 -32.78 9.39
CA LYS A 710 -23.66 -31.61 9.89
C LYS A 710 -25.05 -31.47 9.25
N PRO A 711 -26.09 -31.05 10.00
CA PRO A 711 -27.43 -30.85 9.46
C PRO A 711 -27.53 -29.59 8.57
N THR A 712 -28.24 -29.70 7.44
CA THR A 712 -28.42 -28.68 6.40
C THR A 712 -29.46 -27.62 6.79
N GLU A 713 -29.09 -26.33 6.76
CA GLU A 713 -30.04 -25.21 6.85
C GLU A 713 -30.06 -24.45 5.51
N VAL A 714 -31.10 -24.67 4.70
CA VAL A 714 -31.25 -24.04 3.38
C VAL A 714 -32.01 -22.73 3.53
N VAL A 715 -31.32 -21.60 3.43
CA VAL A 715 -31.95 -20.26 3.39
C VAL A 715 -32.08 -19.81 1.94
N LEU A 716 -33.26 -20.02 1.34
CA LEU A 716 -33.64 -19.43 0.06
C LEU A 716 -34.17 -18.00 0.32
N SER A 717 -33.32 -16.98 0.15
CA SER A 717 -33.78 -15.59 0.22
C SER A 717 -34.44 -15.18 -1.09
N SER A 718 -35.76 -14.96 -1.04
CA SER A 718 -36.53 -14.38 -2.14
C SER A 718 -36.78 -12.90 -1.87
N GLY A 719 -36.41 -12.04 -2.83
CA GLY A 719 -36.93 -10.68 -2.97
C GLY A 719 -36.16 -9.57 -2.24
N ILE A 720 -35.31 -8.86 -2.97
CA ILE A 720 -35.09 -7.42 -2.73
C ILE A 720 -35.35 -6.70 -4.06
N GLU A 721 -36.50 -6.05 -4.16
CA GLU A 721 -36.81 -5.12 -5.26
C GLU A 721 -36.12 -3.79 -5.00
N PHE A 722 -35.25 -3.35 -5.92
CA PHE A 722 -34.71 -2.00 -5.93
C PHE A 722 -35.35 -1.19 -7.06
N SER A 723 -35.84 0.01 -6.74
CA SER A 723 -36.46 0.94 -7.68
C SER A 723 -35.44 1.44 -8.71
N ALA A 724 -35.78 1.35 -9.99
CA ALA A 724 -34.98 1.90 -11.08
C ALA A 724 -34.78 3.43 -10.95
N PRO A 725 -33.60 3.97 -11.30
CA PRO A 725 -33.36 5.41 -11.27
C PRO A 725 -34.22 6.13 -12.32
N SER A 726 -34.89 7.20 -11.88
CA SER A 726 -35.76 8.05 -12.69
C SER A 726 -35.00 8.64 -13.89
N ARG A 727 -35.47 8.34 -15.10
CA ARG A 727 -35.11 9.10 -16.30
C ARG A 727 -35.78 10.47 -16.24
N THR A 728 -35.02 11.53 -15.94
CA THR A 728 -35.42 12.91 -16.21
C THR A 728 -35.31 13.17 -17.71
N ALA A 729 -36.40 12.92 -18.44
CA ALA A 729 -36.56 13.41 -19.79
C ALA A 729 -36.94 14.90 -19.74
N SER A 730 -36.01 15.77 -20.15
CA SER A 730 -36.31 17.16 -20.41
C SER A 730 -37.19 17.27 -21.65
N ASN A 731 -38.48 17.52 -21.42
CA ASN A 731 -39.45 17.85 -22.45
C ASN A 731 -39.10 19.24 -23.02
N ARG A 732 -38.58 19.29 -24.25
CA ARG A 732 -38.70 20.46 -25.13
C ARG A 732 -39.45 20.01 -26.37
N SER A 733 -40.69 20.46 -26.46
CA SER A 733 -41.51 20.48 -27.67
C SER A 733 -40.84 21.29 -28.77
N PRO A 734 -41.03 20.89 -30.04
CA PRO A 734 -41.27 21.85 -31.09
C PRO A 734 -42.64 21.59 -31.72
N GLU A 735 -43.53 22.56 -31.60
CA GLU A 735 -44.61 22.77 -32.55
C GLU A 735 -44.00 23.00 -33.94
N GLY A 736 -44.61 22.40 -34.97
CA GLY A 736 -44.18 22.61 -36.36
C GLY A 736 -44.69 21.51 -37.28
N SER A 737 -45.95 21.64 -37.69
CA SER A 737 -46.62 20.88 -38.75
C SER A 737 -45.77 20.67 -40.02
N VAL A 738 -45.92 19.52 -40.68
CA VAL A 738 -46.48 19.40 -42.05
C VAL A 738 -46.76 17.92 -42.35
N ALA A 739 -47.97 17.66 -42.83
CA ALA A 739 -48.45 16.38 -43.31
C ALA A 739 -47.89 16.02 -44.69
N ILE A 740 -47.79 14.72 -44.98
CA ILE A 740 -48.02 13.98 -46.26
C ILE A 740 -47.73 12.51 -45.87
N GLY A 741 -48.66 11.56 -45.88
CA GLY A 741 -49.52 11.16 -47.00
C GLY A 741 -48.94 9.88 -47.60
N SER A 742 -49.58 8.75 -47.31
CA SER A 742 -49.23 7.40 -47.77
C SER A 742 -49.05 7.28 -49.30
N ARG A 743 -47.96 6.62 -49.72
CA ARG A 743 -47.94 5.57 -50.77
C ARG A 743 -46.63 4.78 -50.71
#